data_AF-A0AAV9AM61-F1
#
_entry.id   AF-A0AAV9AM61-F1
#
_cell.length_a   1.000
_cell.length_b   1.000
_cell.length_c   1.000
_cell.angle_alpha   90.00
_cell.angle_beta   90.00
_cell.angle_gamma   90.00
#
_symmetry.space_group_name_H-M   'P 1'
#
loop_
_entity.id
_entity.type
_entity.pdbx_description
1 polymer ?
#
loop_
_entity_poly.entity_id
_entity_poly.type
_entity_poly.pdbx_seq_one_letter_code
_entity_poly.pdbx_strand_id
1 'polypeptide(L)'
;MMSQARMFALKVIMATSLCCFVLSVGAQDTDPSEVGALRAIRGRLVDPMKHLNWSKGDPCKSNWTGVLCFYGPLDDGHLHVQEILLLNMNLSGSLAPEIGQLSYMRILDFMWNKLSGNIPKEIGNIKSLELMLLNGNEFSGSLPEEFGFLPNLSRIQIDSNKLSGSLPKSFANLKEMRHIHLNNNSISGQIPPELHALPKLVHLLLDNNNLSGYLPEEFSMLPALEILQLDNNNFSGSLIPASYGNMSRLLKLSLRNCRLQGPVPDLSKIPELGYLDLSWNSLTGTIPSNRLSLNITTIILSNNQLNGSISRNFSGLPILQILSLENNLLTGSVPSNMWQNMTFNGTQRLILDFENNSLTNISGIPSPPANVTIMLQGNPVCGNANALNISQFCGFQDGEFTSHGSLTNSPSSSCPQSCLTIQFYEYVPTYPIPCFCAAPIKVGYRMKSPGFSNFLPYMEPLERFLANGLQLNRYQLYMDSFAWENGPRLMLNIKLYPDNFSIFNVSEILRIRDLFTGWHIPHNDVFGPFELLSFTLLGPYAYVIPTSQKSGLSRGSLAGILIGTIVGTITLSAAVSLLIKRRGAGYRHTPSRKRLLSRVQMKVDGVKGFNYKEMSLATNNFSDSAQVGQGGYGKVYRGNLADGSVVAIKRAQEDSLQGSKEFFTELELLSRLHHRNLVSLVGYCDEANEQVNTVRQSGMLSSIVDSRMGDYPSDCLEKFADLALKCCQHESEARPSITEVVRELEMIMHMISESDVTPSDTNTSFSSGGVTPVSSSSMPTGSASMISSSITSTITSTNGSDPLSGGVSSTIVPR
;
A
#
# COMPACT_ATOMS: atom_id res chain seq x y z
N MET A 1 -21.72 34.63 61.84
CA MET A 1 -20.53 33.75 61.69
C MET A 1 -20.77 32.47 60.86
N MET A 2 -22.01 32.03 60.58
CA MET A 2 -22.26 30.81 59.77
C MET A 2 -22.24 31.00 58.23
N SER A 3 -22.13 32.23 57.72
CA SER A 3 -22.11 32.52 56.27
C SER A 3 -20.70 32.43 55.65
N GLN A 4 -19.66 32.87 56.38
CA GLN A 4 -18.28 32.81 55.90
C GLN A 4 -17.71 31.38 55.88
N ALA A 5 -18.12 30.52 56.81
CA ALA A 5 -17.68 29.12 56.84
C ALA A 5 -18.21 28.28 55.66
N ARG A 6 -19.45 28.51 55.24
CA ARG A 6 -20.04 27.84 54.05
C ARG A 6 -19.39 28.31 52.75
N MET A 7 -19.02 29.60 52.67
CA MET A 7 -18.36 30.16 51.49
C MET A 7 -16.88 29.74 51.38
N PHE A 8 -16.21 29.47 52.52
CA PHE A 8 -14.87 28.90 52.53
C PHE A 8 -14.89 27.41 52.16
N ALA A 9 -15.85 26.64 52.68
CA ALA A 9 -16.04 25.23 52.31
C ALA A 9 -16.36 25.06 50.80
N LEU A 10 -17.19 25.94 50.23
CA LEU A 10 -17.50 25.89 48.79
C LEU A 10 -16.29 26.27 47.91
N LYS A 11 -15.43 27.20 48.38
CA LYS A 11 -14.18 27.56 47.70
C LYS A 11 -13.12 26.46 47.79
N VAL A 12 -13.05 25.74 48.92
CA VAL A 12 -12.17 24.58 49.09
C VAL A 12 -12.66 23.40 48.24
N ILE A 13 -13.97 23.13 48.19
CA ILE A 13 -14.55 22.09 47.32
C ILE A 13 -14.39 22.44 45.84
N MET A 14 -14.52 23.71 45.45
CA MET A 14 -14.20 24.12 44.07
C MET A 14 -12.70 24.09 43.78
N ALA A 15 -11.82 24.36 44.75
CA ALA A 15 -10.37 24.26 44.56
C ALA A 15 -9.87 22.81 44.53
N THR A 16 -10.47 21.90 45.31
CA THR A 16 -10.18 20.46 45.24
C THR A 16 -10.82 19.80 44.02
N SER A 17 -11.98 20.29 43.58
CA SER A 17 -12.58 19.90 42.29
C SER A 17 -11.75 20.43 41.11
N LEU A 18 -11.24 21.68 41.15
CA LEU A 18 -10.31 22.20 40.14
C LEU A 18 -8.95 21.48 40.17
N CYS A 19 -8.46 21.05 41.34
CA CYS A 19 -7.27 20.20 41.43
C CYS A 19 -7.51 18.76 40.97
N CYS A 20 -8.77 18.27 40.96
CA CYS A 20 -9.14 17.00 40.32
C CYS A 20 -9.43 17.14 38.81
N PHE A 21 -9.67 18.38 38.33
CA PHE A 21 -9.77 18.72 36.90
C PHE A 21 -8.46 19.25 36.31
N VAL A 22 -7.40 19.41 37.11
CA VAL A 22 -6.05 19.12 36.61
C VAL A 22 -6.03 17.60 36.46
N LEU A 23 -6.63 17.14 35.36
CA LEU A 23 -6.40 15.81 34.86
C LEU A 23 -4.89 15.63 34.93
N SER A 24 -4.45 14.71 35.78
CA SER A 24 -3.24 13.98 35.47
C SER A 24 -3.39 13.63 34.00
N VAL A 25 -2.59 14.26 33.14
CA VAL A 25 -2.33 13.76 31.79
C VAL A 25 -1.57 12.46 32.06
N GLY A 26 -2.33 11.44 32.49
CA GLY A 26 -1.85 10.10 32.70
C GLY A 26 -1.25 9.70 31.37
N ALA A 27 -0.03 9.18 31.41
CA ALA A 27 0.65 8.77 30.21
C ALA A 27 -0.25 7.77 29.46
N GLN A 28 -0.89 8.18 28.37
CA GLN A 28 -1.79 7.30 27.61
C GLN A 28 -0.95 6.34 26.79
N ASP A 29 -1.08 5.05 27.03
CA ASP A 29 -0.31 3.99 26.36
C ASP A 29 -0.79 3.78 24.92
N THR A 30 0.02 3.09 24.13
CA THR A 30 -0.36 2.61 22.80
C THR A 30 -1.52 1.64 22.91
N ASP A 31 -2.45 1.68 21.97
CA ASP A 31 -3.60 0.76 21.96
C ASP A 31 -3.14 -0.72 22.13
N PRO A 32 -3.71 -1.48 23.09
CA PRO A 32 -3.25 -2.83 23.38
C PRO A 32 -3.28 -3.80 22.19
N SER A 33 -4.21 -3.61 21.24
CA SER A 33 -4.27 -4.44 20.03
C SER A 33 -3.10 -4.15 19.10
N GLU A 34 -2.73 -2.88 18.92
CA GLU A 34 -1.55 -2.49 18.14
C GLU A 34 -0.25 -2.94 18.80
N VAL A 35 -0.16 -2.90 20.13
CA VAL A 35 0.98 -3.48 20.87
C VAL A 35 1.08 -4.98 20.60
N GLY A 36 -0.05 -5.70 20.62
CA GLY A 36 -0.12 -7.12 20.27
C GLY A 36 0.35 -7.38 18.85
N ALA A 37 -0.14 -6.60 17.89
CA ALA A 37 0.22 -6.68 16.48
C ALA A 37 1.72 -6.46 16.24
N LEU A 38 2.31 -5.40 16.82
CA LEU A 38 3.74 -5.13 16.68
C LEU A 38 4.60 -6.24 17.30
N ARG A 39 4.17 -6.83 18.42
CA ARG A 39 4.86 -7.99 19.02
C ARG A 39 4.76 -9.23 18.13
N ALA A 40 3.60 -9.48 17.51
CA ALA A 40 3.43 -10.58 16.56
C ALA A 40 4.31 -10.38 15.31
N ILE A 41 4.35 -9.15 14.76
CA ILE A 41 5.26 -8.77 13.68
C ILE A 41 6.71 -9.02 14.11
N ARG A 42 7.13 -8.53 15.27
CA ARG A 42 8.49 -8.74 15.79
C ARG A 42 8.86 -10.21 15.90
N GLY A 43 7.92 -11.05 16.31
CA GLY A 43 8.11 -12.50 16.45
C GLY A 43 8.30 -13.23 15.12
N ARG A 44 7.79 -12.68 14.01
CA ARG A 44 8.01 -13.22 12.64
C ARG A 44 9.27 -12.67 11.97
N LEU A 45 9.77 -11.52 12.43
CA LEU A 45 10.97 -10.88 11.90
C LEU A 45 12.25 -11.46 12.51
N VAL A 46 13.20 -11.79 11.65
CA VAL A 46 14.57 -12.14 12.01
C VAL A 46 15.45 -10.91 11.80
N ASP A 47 16.01 -10.41 12.90
CA ASP A 47 16.84 -9.20 12.96
C ASP A 47 18.26 -9.58 13.42
N PRO A 48 19.14 -10.00 12.50
CA PRO A 48 20.48 -10.46 12.85
C PRO A 48 21.37 -9.35 13.38
N MET A 49 21.10 -8.09 13.00
CA MET A 49 21.89 -6.92 13.40
C MET A 49 21.38 -6.28 14.70
N LYS A 50 20.25 -6.75 15.24
CA LYS A 50 19.61 -6.25 16.46
C LYS A 50 19.27 -4.76 16.38
N HIS A 51 18.83 -4.30 15.21
CA HIS A 51 18.41 -2.91 15.00
C HIS A 51 17.05 -2.61 15.66
N LEU A 52 16.19 -3.62 15.86
CA LEU A 52 14.86 -3.47 16.44
C LEU A 52 14.91 -3.56 17.97
N ASN A 53 14.46 -2.50 18.63
CA ASN A 53 14.28 -2.42 20.09
C ASN A 53 12.85 -2.79 20.55
N TRP A 54 12.07 -3.49 19.72
CA TRP A 54 10.64 -3.82 19.90
C TRP A 54 10.35 -4.85 21.02
N SER A 55 11.04 -4.75 22.14
CA SER A 55 10.87 -5.59 23.32
C SER A 55 10.93 -4.79 24.62
N LYS A 56 11.10 -3.47 24.56
CA LYS A 56 11.30 -2.60 25.72
C LYS A 56 10.25 -1.50 25.74
N GLY A 57 9.42 -1.51 26.78
CA GLY A 57 8.41 -0.48 27.04
C GLY A 57 7.29 -0.41 26.01
N ASP A 58 6.52 0.66 26.09
CA ASP A 58 5.40 0.98 25.19
C ASP A 58 5.92 1.48 23.82
N PRO A 59 5.37 1.01 22.68
CA PRO A 59 5.86 1.36 21.34
C PRO A 59 5.94 2.86 21.07
N CYS A 60 4.87 3.60 21.36
CA CYS A 60 4.78 5.03 21.07
C CYS A 60 5.54 5.92 22.07
N LYS A 61 5.84 5.42 23.27
CA LYS A 61 6.60 6.17 24.30
C LYS A 61 8.09 5.82 24.36
N SER A 62 8.48 4.64 23.87
CA SER A 62 9.84 4.10 24.06
C SER A 62 10.71 4.22 22.81
N ASN A 63 10.34 5.09 21.86
CA ASN A 63 11.05 5.32 20.60
C ASN A 63 11.40 4.01 19.88
N TRP A 64 10.38 3.19 19.62
CA TRP A 64 10.61 1.95 18.89
C TRP A 64 11.18 2.25 17.49
N THR A 65 12.27 1.55 17.13
CA THR A 65 12.96 1.77 15.85
C THR A 65 11.96 1.64 14.71
N GLY A 66 11.80 2.71 13.94
CA GLY A 66 10.92 2.74 12.77
C GLY A 66 9.41 2.82 13.09
N VAL A 67 8.98 2.93 14.35
CA VAL A 67 7.56 3.09 14.69
C VAL A 67 7.29 4.56 15.03
N LEU A 68 6.43 5.22 14.25
CA LEU A 68 5.99 6.59 14.49
C LEU A 68 4.49 6.59 14.78
N CYS A 69 4.11 7.32 15.82
CA CYS A 69 2.73 7.39 16.29
C CYS A 69 2.13 8.78 16.12
N PHE A 70 0.81 8.91 16.24
CA PHE A 70 0.17 10.23 16.27
C PHE A 70 0.70 11.10 17.42
N TYR A 71 0.72 12.43 17.21
CA TYR A 71 1.09 13.40 18.23
C TYR A 71 -0.03 13.55 19.26
N GLY A 72 -0.13 12.56 20.14
CA GLY A 72 -1.14 12.48 21.17
C GLY A 72 -2.25 11.47 20.85
N PRO A 73 -3.08 11.20 21.86
CA PRO A 73 -4.10 10.18 21.78
C PRO A 73 -5.26 10.59 20.87
N LEU A 74 -5.91 9.59 20.28
CA LEU A 74 -7.12 9.78 19.51
C LEU A 74 -8.37 9.79 20.42
N ASP A 75 -9.56 9.81 19.82
CA ASP A 75 -10.85 9.92 20.53
C ASP A 75 -11.12 8.76 21.51
N ASP A 76 -10.41 7.64 21.36
CA ASP A 76 -10.47 6.47 22.24
C ASP A 76 -9.49 6.53 23.43
N GLY A 77 -8.71 7.61 23.55
CA GLY A 77 -7.77 7.81 24.65
C GLY A 77 -6.50 6.96 24.58
N HIS A 78 -6.15 6.42 23.40
CA HIS A 78 -4.91 5.67 23.19
C HIS A 78 -4.01 6.33 22.13
N LEU A 79 -2.70 6.06 22.23
CA LEU A 79 -1.76 6.37 21.15
C LEU A 79 -1.89 5.31 20.05
N HIS A 80 -1.76 5.74 18.79
CA HIS A 80 -1.85 4.85 17.63
C HIS A 80 -0.65 5.01 16.71
N VAL A 81 -0.23 3.89 16.12
CA VAL A 81 0.82 3.82 15.12
C VAL A 81 0.33 4.44 13.82
N GLN A 82 1.06 5.44 13.35
CA GLN A 82 0.80 6.15 12.11
C GLN A 82 1.70 5.65 10.98
N GLU A 83 2.95 5.31 11.27
CA GLU A 83 3.93 4.93 10.25
C GLU A 83 4.86 3.83 10.77
N ILE A 84 5.15 2.86 9.91
CA ILE A 84 6.26 1.92 10.08
C ILE A 84 7.28 2.21 8.97
N LEU A 85 8.50 2.60 9.36
CA LEU A 85 9.60 2.99 8.48
C LEU A 85 10.84 2.12 8.76
N LEU A 86 10.96 0.99 8.06
CA LEU A 86 12.01 -0.02 8.25
C LEU A 86 12.84 -0.28 6.98
N LEU A 87 13.09 0.77 6.19
CA LEU A 87 13.96 0.74 5.02
C LEU A 87 15.37 0.21 5.34
N ASN A 88 15.84 -0.76 4.56
CA ASN A 88 17.23 -1.24 4.53
C ASN A 88 17.80 -1.63 5.91
N MET A 89 17.01 -2.39 6.69
CA MET A 89 17.37 -2.83 8.04
C MET A 89 18.00 -4.22 8.08
N ASN A 90 18.20 -4.88 6.93
CA ASN A 90 18.68 -6.27 6.82
C ASN A 90 17.78 -7.28 7.57
N LEU A 91 16.48 -6.97 7.66
CA LEU A 91 15.48 -7.84 8.28
C LEU A 91 15.15 -9.01 7.34
N SER A 92 14.88 -10.18 7.91
CA SER A 92 14.36 -11.36 7.18
C SER A 92 13.18 -11.97 7.92
N GLY A 93 12.65 -13.11 7.46
CA GLY A 93 11.43 -13.72 8.00
C GLY A 93 10.21 -13.40 7.12
N SER A 94 9.05 -13.18 7.73
CA SER A 94 7.79 -12.89 7.02
C SER A 94 6.97 -11.79 7.69
N LEU A 95 6.03 -11.17 6.96
CA LEU A 95 5.04 -10.27 7.57
C LEU A 95 3.96 -11.08 8.28
N ALA A 96 3.58 -10.64 9.47
CA ALA A 96 2.53 -11.26 10.28
C ALA A 96 1.13 -10.75 9.84
N PRO A 97 0.09 -11.60 9.76
CA PRO A 97 -1.28 -11.17 9.45
C PRO A 97 -1.84 -10.10 10.39
N GLU A 98 -1.39 -10.08 11.64
CA GLU A 98 -1.79 -9.12 12.67
C GLU A 98 -1.43 -7.67 12.29
N ILE A 99 -0.59 -7.45 11.28
CA ILE A 99 -0.36 -6.11 10.72
C ILE A 99 -1.66 -5.41 10.31
N GLY A 100 -2.70 -6.16 9.93
CA GLY A 100 -4.02 -5.63 9.62
C GLY A 100 -4.75 -4.99 10.81
N GLN A 101 -4.24 -5.14 12.04
CA GLN A 101 -4.79 -4.53 13.26
C GLN A 101 -4.29 -3.11 13.49
N LEU A 102 -3.26 -2.65 12.76
CA LEU A 102 -2.73 -1.27 12.84
C LEU A 102 -3.65 -0.29 12.09
N SER A 103 -4.88 -0.14 12.60
CA SER A 103 -6.03 0.43 11.88
C SER A 103 -5.91 1.90 11.47
N TYR A 104 -4.95 2.64 12.06
CA TYR A 104 -4.68 4.05 11.77
C TYR A 104 -3.38 4.29 10.98
N MET A 105 -2.65 3.23 10.63
CA MET A 105 -1.38 3.34 9.90
C MET A 105 -1.59 3.91 8.48
N ARG A 106 -0.79 4.90 8.12
CA ARG A 106 -0.78 5.56 6.81
C ARG A 106 0.36 5.11 5.92
N ILE A 107 1.52 4.81 6.50
CA ILE A 107 2.72 4.41 5.77
C ILE A 107 3.22 3.07 6.29
N LEU A 108 3.31 2.10 5.40
CA LEU A 108 3.91 0.80 5.65
C LEU A 108 5.16 0.65 4.77
N ASP A 109 6.34 0.81 5.37
CA ASP A 109 7.63 0.72 4.69
C ASP A 109 8.51 -0.38 5.29
N PHE A 110 8.79 -1.38 4.46
CA PHE A 110 9.75 -2.46 4.68
C PHE A 110 10.71 -2.61 3.49
N MET A 111 10.92 -1.56 2.70
CA MET A 111 11.72 -1.62 1.48
C MET A 111 13.15 -2.11 1.73
N TRP A 112 13.74 -2.78 0.74
CA TRP A 112 15.16 -3.20 0.74
C TRP A 112 15.56 -4.06 1.94
N ASN A 113 14.72 -5.03 2.30
CA ASN A 113 15.03 -6.06 3.29
C ASN A 113 15.11 -7.44 2.61
N LYS A 114 15.06 -8.51 3.40
CA LYS A 114 15.05 -9.92 2.94
C LYS A 114 13.78 -10.63 3.43
N LEU A 115 12.67 -9.91 3.47
CA LEU A 115 11.38 -10.49 3.89
C LEU A 115 10.86 -11.43 2.82
N SER A 116 10.24 -12.52 3.24
CA SER A 116 9.79 -13.62 2.39
C SER A 116 8.37 -14.05 2.76
N GLY A 117 7.85 -15.05 2.04
CA GLY A 117 6.47 -15.53 2.21
C GLY A 117 5.45 -14.65 1.47
N ASN A 118 4.17 -14.85 1.78
CA ASN A 118 3.09 -14.11 1.13
C ASN A 118 2.87 -12.77 1.80
N ILE A 119 2.42 -11.78 1.03
CA ILE A 119 1.94 -10.51 1.60
C ILE A 119 0.56 -10.76 2.22
N PRO A 120 0.36 -10.50 3.52
CA PRO A 120 -0.91 -10.78 4.19
C PRO A 120 -2.07 -10.00 3.58
N LYS A 121 -3.18 -10.70 3.29
CA LYS A 121 -4.41 -10.07 2.78
C LYS A 121 -5.05 -9.12 3.79
N GLU A 122 -4.76 -9.33 5.08
CA GLU A 122 -5.23 -8.55 6.21
C GLU A 122 -4.78 -7.08 6.15
N ILE A 123 -3.73 -6.76 5.37
CA ILE A 123 -3.38 -5.37 5.06
C ILE A 123 -4.57 -4.62 4.44
N GLY A 124 -5.47 -5.33 3.72
CA GLY A 124 -6.73 -4.79 3.20
C GLY A 124 -7.69 -4.23 4.26
N ASN A 125 -7.46 -4.50 5.55
CA ASN A 125 -8.24 -3.94 6.67
C ASN A 125 -7.78 -2.54 7.08
N ILE A 126 -6.58 -2.11 6.69
CA ILE A 126 -5.97 -0.85 7.12
C ILE A 126 -6.51 0.30 6.25
N LYS A 127 -7.75 0.73 6.50
CA LYS A 127 -8.44 1.70 5.62
C LYS A 127 -7.78 3.07 5.56
N SER A 128 -6.93 3.40 6.53
CA SER A 128 -6.09 4.60 6.57
C SER A 128 -4.85 4.54 5.69
N LEU A 129 -4.48 3.37 5.14
CA LEU A 129 -3.21 3.18 4.45
C LEU A 129 -3.15 4.03 3.17
N GLU A 130 -2.11 4.84 3.05
CA GLU A 130 -1.85 5.74 1.92
C GLU A 130 -0.69 5.24 1.06
N LEU A 131 0.36 4.71 1.70
CA LEU A 131 1.58 4.24 1.06
C LEU A 131 1.91 2.80 1.49
N MET A 132 1.98 1.89 0.53
CA MET A 132 2.45 0.52 0.73
C MET A 132 3.79 0.33 0.00
N LEU A 133 4.87 0.19 0.76
CA LEU A 133 6.26 0.26 0.28
C LEU A 133 7.01 -1.01 0.71
N LEU A 134 7.00 -2.02 -0.16
CA LEU A 134 7.49 -3.36 0.12
C LEU A 134 8.53 -3.85 -0.93
N ASN A 135 8.98 -2.96 -1.81
CA ASN A 135 9.88 -3.31 -2.90
C ASN A 135 11.29 -3.71 -2.43
N GLY A 136 11.98 -4.50 -3.25
CA GLY A 136 13.33 -4.98 -2.93
C GLY A 136 13.37 -5.99 -1.78
N ASN A 137 12.44 -6.96 -1.80
CA ASN A 137 12.34 -8.06 -0.83
C ASN A 137 12.26 -9.40 -1.58
N GLU A 138 11.89 -10.47 -0.88
CA GLU A 138 11.68 -11.81 -1.41
C GLU A 138 10.22 -12.28 -1.27
N PHE A 139 9.25 -11.36 -1.24
CA PHE A 139 7.84 -11.71 -1.14
C PHE A 139 7.38 -12.54 -2.35
N SER A 140 6.50 -13.49 -2.11
CA SER A 140 6.01 -14.47 -3.09
C SER A 140 4.49 -14.65 -3.00
N GLY A 141 3.93 -15.56 -3.80
CA GLY A 141 2.48 -15.76 -3.89
C GLY A 141 1.80 -14.68 -4.74
N SER A 142 0.46 -14.70 -4.73
CA SER A 142 -0.36 -13.74 -5.49
C SER A 142 -0.67 -12.47 -4.70
N LEU A 143 -0.90 -11.37 -5.42
CA LEU A 143 -1.47 -10.16 -4.83
C LEU A 143 -2.92 -10.43 -4.36
N PRO A 144 -3.28 -10.11 -3.10
CA PRO A 144 -4.63 -10.28 -2.59
C PRO A 144 -5.66 -9.35 -3.25
N GLU A 145 -6.88 -9.85 -3.51
CA GLU A 145 -8.00 -9.03 -3.97
C GLU A 145 -8.44 -8.01 -2.91
N GLU A 146 -8.16 -8.28 -1.64
CA GLU A 146 -8.51 -7.42 -0.51
C GLU A 146 -7.84 -6.03 -0.58
N PHE A 147 -6.71 -5.91 -1.28
CA PHE A 147 -6.03 -4.63 -1.42
C PHE A 147 -6.86 -3.63 -2.22
N GLY A 148 -7.75 -4.08 -3.10
CA GLY A 148 -8.70 -3.23 -3.82
C GLY A 148 -9.73 -2.51 -2.92
N PHE A 149 -9.79 -2.84 -1.62
CA PHE A 149 -10.70 -2.21 -0.65
C PHE A 149 -10.01 -1.15 0.23
N LEU A 150 -8.85 -0.64 -0.17
CA LEU A 150 -8.11 0.40 0.55
C LEU A 150 -8.44 1.78 -0.05
N PRO A 151 -9.35 2.56 0.57
CA PRO A 151 -9.92 3.76 -0.06
C PRO A 151 -8.92 4.89 -0.25
N ASN A 152 -7.89 4.97 0.63
CA ASN A 152 -6.91 6.05 0.65
C ASN A 152 -5.58 5.65 -0.01
N LEU A 153 -5.44 4.41 -0.49
CA LEU A 153 -4.17 3.92 -1.02
C LEU A 153 -3.82 4.67 -2.30
N SER A 154 -2.74 5.44 -2.25
CA SER A 154 -2.28 6.30 -3.33
C SER A 154 -1.06 5.75 -4.05
N ARG A 155 -0.24 4.96 -3.37
CA ARG A 155 0.95 4.31 -3.94
C ARG A 155 1.07 2.88 -3.44
N ILE A 156 1.19 1.96 -4.40
CA ILE A 156 1.62 0.58 -4.18
C ILE A 156 2.97 0.38 -4.87
N GLN A 157 4.01 0.15 -4.08
CA GLN A 157 5.37 -0.08 -4.55
C GLN A 157 5.90 -1.40 -4.00
N ILE A 158 5.80 -2.45 -4.81
CA ILE A 158 6.14 -3.84 -4.44
C ILE A 158 6.99 -4.49 -5.55
N ASP A 159 7.65 -3.66 -6.35
CA ASP A 159 8.57 -4.13 -7.38
C ASP A 159 9.79 -4.86 -6.82
N SER A 160 10.51 -5.59 -7.66
CA SER A 160 11.72 -6.33 -7.28
C SER A 160 11.46 -7.32 -6.14
N ASN A 161 10.50 -8.23 -6.37
CA ASN A 161 10.10 -9.32 -5.48
C ASN A 161 9.94 -10.62 -6.30
N LYS A 162 9.34 -11.66 -5.72
CA LYS A 162 9.05 -12.97 -6.35
C LYS A 162 7.53 -13.20 -6.48
N LEU A 163 6.73 -12.13 -6.60
CA LEU A 163 5.27 -12.22 -6.68
C LEU A 163 4.82 -12.90 -7.98
N SER A 164 3.71 -13.63 -7.93
CA SER A 164 3.15 -14.42 -9.04
C SER A 164 1.64 -14.24 -9.12
N GLY A 165 0.96 -15.06 -9.94
CA GLY A 165 -0.49 -14.95 -10.14
C GLY A 165 -0.89 -13.72 -10.99
N SER A 166 -2.18 -13.42 -11.07
CA SER A 166 -2.70 -12.30 -11.86
C SER A 166 -2.80 -11.01 -11.08
N LEU A 167 -2.83 -9.87 -11.79
CA LEU A 167 -3.22 -8.59 -11.20
C LEU A 167 -4.69 -8.66 -10.74
N PRO A 168 -5.00 -8.28 -9.47
CA PRO A 168 -6.36 -8.32 -8.96
C PRO A 168 -7.27 -7.34 -9.69
N LYS A 169 -8.48 -7.79 -10.07
CA LYS A 169 -9.45 -6.92 -10.74
C LYS A 169 -9.99 -5.85 -9.79
N SER A 170 -10.02 -6.15 -8.49
CA SER A 170 -10.45 -5.21 -7.46
C SER A 170 -9.62 -3.92 -7.41
N PHE A 171 -8.41 -3.90 -7.99
CA PHE A 171 -7.57 -2.69 -8.02
C PHE A 171 -8.26 -1.53 -8.72
N ALA A 172 -9.22 -1.79 -9.63
CA ALA A 172 -10.07 -0.77 -10.25
C ALA A 172 -10.92 0.06 -9.25
N ASN A 173 -11.06 -0.42 -8.00
CA ASN A 173 -11.79 0.26 -6.94
C ASN A 173 -10.97 1.33 -6.21
N LEU A 174 -9.65 1.39 -6.42
CA LEU A 174 -8.74 2.26 -5.67
C LEU A 174 -8.78 3.72 -6.15
N LYS A 175 -9.78 4.48 -5.69
CA LYS A 175 -10.06 5.84 -6.22
C LYS A 175 -8.96 6.88 -5.98
N GLU A 176 -8.11 6.67 -4.98
CA GLU A 176 -6.96 7.54 -4.69
C GLU A 176 -5.65 7.06 -5.33
N MET A 177 -5.64 5.91 -6.02
CA MET A 177 -4.42 5.33 -6.58
C MET A 177 -3.80 6.23 -7.65
N ARG A 178 -2.51 6.52 -7.47
CA ARG A 178 -1.68 7.32 -8.38
C ARG A 178 -0.53 6.51 -8.97
N HIS A 179 0.04 5.60 -8.20
CA HIS A 179 1.26 4.90 -8.57
C HIS A 179 1.15 3.41 -8.32
N ILE A 180 1.16 2.62 -9.40
CA ILE A 180 1.22 1.16 -9.35
C ILE A 180 2.59 0.74 -9.89
N HIS A 181 3.49 0.35 -8.98
CA HIS A 181 4.82 -0.13 -9.31
C HIS A 181 4.96 -1.60 -8.89
N LEU A 182 4.89 -2.50 -9.87
CA LEU A 182 4.96 -3.95 -9.66
C LEU A 182 5.99 -4.62 -10.58
N ASN A 183 6.88 -3.84 -11.18
CA ASN A 183 7.92 -4.30 -12.08
C ASN A 183 8.89 -5.29 -11.41
N ASN A 184 9.64 -6.07 -12.19
CA ASN A 184 10.59 -7.08 -11.69
C ASN A 184 9.93 -8.09 -10.72
N ASN A 185 8.92 -8.80 -11.19
CA ASN A 185 8.24 -9.89 -10.48
C ASN A 185 7.95 -11.04 -11.46
N SER A 186 7.09 -11.97 -11.09
CA SER A 186 6.59 -13.07 -11.94
C SER A 186 5.06 -12.99 -12.12
N ILE A 187 4.48 -11.79 -12.08
CA ILE A 187 3.04 -11.56 -12.28
C ILE A 187 2.66 -11.97 -13.69
N SER A 188 1.51 -12.61 -13.84
CA SER A 188 1.09 -13.28 -15.07
C SER A 188 -0.37 -12.98 -15.43
N GLY A 189 -0.84 -13.53 -16.55
CA GLY A 189 -2.21 -13.32 -17.03
C GLY A 189 -2.43 -11.94 -17.68
N GLN A 190 -3.70 -11.64 -17.96
CA GLN A 190 -4.15 -10.44 -18.64
C GLN A 190 -4.08 -9.21 -17.71
N ILE A 191 -3.59 -8.08 -18.21
CA ILE A 191 -3.75 -6.80 -17.53
C ILE A 191 -5.25 -6.47 -17.48
N PRO A 192 -5.86 -6.30 -16.29
CA PRO A 192 -7.30 -6.05 -16.19
C PRO A 192 -7.68 -4.76 -16.91
N PRO A 193 -8.54 -4.81 -17.96
CA PRO A 193 -9.03 -3.62 -18.63
C PRO A 193 -9.71 -2.64 -17.66
N GLU A 194 -10.35 -3.17 -16.61
CA GLU A 194 -11.05 -2.42 -15.57
C GLU A 194 -10.17 -1.37 -14.86
N LEU A 195 -8.83 -1.47 -14.92
CA LEU A 195 -7.91 -0.45 -14.40
C LEU A 195 -8.12 0.92 -15.07
N HIS A 196 -8.77 0.99 -16.24
CA HIS A 196 -9.17 2.25 -16.88
C HIS A 196 -10.04 3.13 -15.96
N ALA A 197 -10.70 2.55 -14.95
CA ALA A 197 -11.59 3.25 -14.03
C ALA A 197 -10.87 4.03 -12.91
N LEU A 198 -9.53 4.03 -12.91
CA LEU A 198 -8.70 4.73 -11.92
C LEU A 198 -8.53 6.21 -12.31
N PRO A 199 -9.18 7.15 -11.59
CA PRO A 199 -9.26 8.55 -12.03
C PRO A 199 -7.97 9.34 -11.81
N LYS A 200 -7.08 8.84 -10.94
CA LYS A 200 -5.86 9.53 -10.50
C LYS A 200 -4.57 8.79 -10.87
N LEU A 201 -4.67 7.67 -11.60
CA LEU A 201 -3.50 6.85 -11.93
C LEU A 201 -2.58 7.63 -12.86
N VAL A 202 -1.35 7.87 -12.40
CA VAL A 202 -0.31 8.62 -13.08
C VAL A 202 0.74 7.68 -13.65
N HIS A 203 1.19 6.70 -12.86
CA HIS A 203 2.25 5.77 -13.25
C HIS A 203 1.78 4.32 -13.14
N LEU A 204 1.97 3.57 -14.22
CA LEU A 204 1.75 2.13 -14.28
C LEU A 204 3.04 1.45 -14.78
N LEU A 205 3.81 0.90 -13.84
CA LEU A 205 5.05 0.18 -14.11
C LEU A 205 4.86 -1.31 -13.84
N LEU A 206 4.80 -2.10 -14.92
CA LEU A 206 4.61 -3.55 -14.88
C LEU A 206 5.68 -4.31 -15.68
N ASP A 207 6.77 -3.64 -16.05
CA ASP A 207 7.87 -4.24 -16.80
C ASP A 207 8.53 -5.42 -16.07
N ASN A 208 9.17 -6.31 -16.82
CA ASN A 208 9.88 -7.49 -16.31
C ASN A 208 8.96 -8.39 -15.46
N ASN A 209 7.88 -8.86 -16.09
CA ASN A 209 6.91 -9.79 -15.53
C ASN A 209 6.59 -10.88 -16.58
N ASN A 210 5.59 -11.72 -16.31
CA ASN A 210 5.10 -12.75 -17.23
C ASN A 210 3.67 -12.45 -17.71
N LEU A 211 3.32 -11.16 -17.85
CA LEU A 211 2.00 -10.72 -18.32
C LEU A 211 1.75 -11.20 -19.75
N SER A 212 0.50 -11.48 -20.05
CA SER A 212 0.08 -12.04 -21.33
C SER A 212 -1.30 -11.54 -21.77
N GLY A 213 -1.78 -12.01 -22.92
CA GLY A 213 -3.03 -11.55 -23.51
C GLY A 213 -2.82 -10.27 -24.34
N TYR A 214 -3.76 -9.35 -24.32
CA TYR A 214 -3.76 -8.13 -25.15
C TYR A 214 -3.47 -6.86 -24.34
N LEU A 215 -3.03 -5.80 -25.02
CA LEU A 215 -2.96 -4.46 -24.45
C LEU A 215 -4.38 -3.84 -24.39
N PRO A 216 -4.91 -3.48 -23.21
CA PRO A 216 -6.28 -2.98 -23.09
C PRO A 216 -6.49 -1.66 -23.83
N GLU A 217 -7.41 -1.63 -24.80
CA GLU A 217 -7.72 -0.41 -25.55
C GLU A 217 -8.25 0.71 -24.64
N GLU A 218 -8.94 0.32 -23.56
CA GLU A 218 -9.55 1.18 -22.55
C GLU A 218 -8.51 2.06 -21.83
N PHE A 219 -7.22 1.71 -21.85
CA PHE A 219 -6.17 2.54 -21.26
C PHE A 219 -6.01 3.88 -21.98
N SER A 220 -6.50 3.99 -23.22
CA SER A 220 -6.66 5.28 -23.91
C SER A 220 -7.58 6.27 -23.19
N MET A 221 -8.42 5.79 -22.26
CA MET A 221 -9.37 6.58 -21.49
C MET A 221 -8.86 6.98 -20.11
N LEU A 222 -7.66 6.54 -19.71
CA LEU A 222 -7.09 6.92 -18.41
C LEU A 222 -6.78 8.43 -18.39
N PRO A 223 -7.43 9.22 -17.52
CA PRO A 223 -7.44 10.68 -17.66
C PRO A 223 -6.14 11.36 -17.20
N ALA A 224 -5.32 10.67 -16.40
CA ALA A 224 -4.13 11.21 -15.76
C ALA A 224 -2.86 10.39 -16.00
N LEU A 225 -2.92 9.34 -16.86
CA LEU A 225 -1.77 8.46 -17.04
C LEU A 225 -0.67 9.17 -17.84
N GLU A 226 0.51 9.22 -17.25
CA GLU A 226 1.69 9.89 -17.80
C GLU A 226 2.81 8.90 -18.13
N ILE A 227 2.93 7.80 -17.38
CA ILE A 227 3.95 6.77 -17.64
C ILE A 227 3.29 5.40 -17.72
N LEU A 228 3.42 4.77 -18.89
CA LEU A 228 3.08 3.37 -19.12
C LEU A 228 4.35 2.60 -19.52
N GLN A 229 4.81 1.72 -18.64
CA GLN A 229 6.01 0.91 -18.85
C GLN A 229 5.67 -0.58 -18.66
N LEU A 230 5.71 -1.34 -19.76
CA LEU A 230 5.31 -2.76 -19.81
C LEU A 230 6.40 -3.67 -20.39
N ASP A 231 7.65 -3.21 -20.47
CA ASP A 231 8.75 -3.90 -21.13
C ASP A 231 8.93 -5.34 -20.65
N ASN A 232 9.47 -6.21 -21.51
CA ASN A 232 9.81 -7.60 -21.17
C ASN A 232 8.62 -8.37 -20.59
N ASN A 233 7.49 -8.36 -21.31
CA ASN A 233 6.31 -9.20 -21.06
C ASN A 233 5.95 -9.98 -22.33
N ASN A 234 4.92 -10.82 -22.31
CA ASN A 234 4.56 -11.69 -23.44
C ASN A 234 3.11 -11.51 -23.87
N PHE A 235 2.80 -10.45 -24.59
CA PHE A 235 1.44 -10.15 -25.09
C PHE A 235 1.07 -10.95 -26.35
N SER A 236 1.66 -12.13 -26.53
CA SER A 236 1.21 -13.16 -27.48
C SER A 236 0.92 -12.69 -28.91
N GLY A 237 1.70 -11.76 -29.48
CA GLY A 237 1.45 -11.25 -30.83
C GLY A 237 0.28 -10.27 -30.91
N SER A 238 -0.11 -9.61 -29.82
CA SER A 238 -1.17 -8.60 -29.87
C SER A 238 -0.71 -7.35 -30.62
N LEU A 239 -1.68 -6.58 -31.12
CA LEU A 239 -1.45 -5.26 -31.69
C LEU A 239 -1.28 -4.21 -30.58
N ILE A 240 -0.58 -3.12 -30.87
CA ILE A 240 -0.68 -1.89 -30.07
C ILE A 240 -1.98 -1.18 -30.48
N PRO A 241 -2.92 -0.91 -29.55
CA PRO A 241 -4.18 -0.28 -29.91
C PRO A 241 -3.97 1.10 -30.53
N ALA A 242 -4.62 1.37 -31.67
CA ALA A 242 -4.54 2.67 -32.33
C ALA A 242 -5.06 3.82 -31.45
N SER A 243 -5.97 3.51 -30.53
CA SER A 243 -6.50 4.44 -29.53
C SER A 243 -5.45 4.98 -28.56
N TYR A 244 -4.28 4.34 -28.43
CA TYR A 244 -3.19 4.83 -27.56
C TYR A 244 -2.69 6.22 -28.01
N GLY A 245 -2.86 6.57 -29.30
CA GLY A 245 -2.63 7.93 -29.78
C GLY A 245 -3.52 9.00 -29.12
N ASN A 246 -4.62 8.62 -28.46
CA ASN A 246 -5.53 9.54 -27.77
C ASN A 246 -5.17 9.76 -26.29
N MET A 247 -4.09 9.16 -25.77
CA MET A 247 -3.67 9.30 -24.37
C MET A 247 -3.07 10.70 -24.09
N SER A 248 -3.94 11.67 -23.84
CA SER A 248 -3.61 13.11 -23.84
C SER A 248 -2.56 13.57 -22.82
N ARG A 249 -2.31 12.80 -21.76
CA ARG A 249 -1.33 13.11 -20.70
C ARG A 249 -0.04 12.29 -20.80
N LEU A 250 0.04 11.33 -21.72
CA LEU A 250 1.14 10.38 -21.74
C LEU A 250 2.47 11.09 -22.07
N LEU A 251 3.45 10.89 -21.21
CA LEU A 251 4.83 11.38 -21.33
C LEU A 251 5.77 10.26 -21.76
N LYS A 252 5.54 9.04 -21.29
CA LYS A 252 6.38 7.89 -21.61
C LYS A 252 5.55 6.65 -21.94
N LEU A 253 5.85 6.07 -23.10
CA LEU A 253 5.36 4.77 -23.54
C LEU A 253 6.54 3.84 -23.80
N SER A 254 6.62 2.77 -23.03
CA SER A 254 7.67 1.75 -23.19
C SER A 254 7.05 0.36 -23.24
N LEU A 255 7.21 -0.29 -24.39
CA LEU A 255 6.67 -1.61 -24.73
C LEU A 255 7.76 -2.50 -25.35
N ARG A 256 9.00 -2.37 -24.88
CA ARG A 256 10.16 -3.11 -25.41
C ARG A 256 10.00 -4.60 -25.13
N ASN A 257 10.34 -5.44 -26.11
CA ASN A 257 10.40 -6.90 -25.92
C ASN A 257 9.09 -7.48 -25.37
N CYS A 258 7.98 -7.16 -26.03
CA CYS A 258 6.62 -7.51 -25.62
C CYS A 258 5.96 -8.57 -26.52
N ARG A 259 6.68 -9.03 -27.54
CA ARG A 259 6.18 -9.86 -28.66
C ARG A 259 4.98 -9.25 -29.38
N LEU A 260 4.95 -7.92 -29.51
CA LEU A 260 3.88 -7.20 -30.21
C LEU A 260 4.06 -7.28 -31.73
N GLN A 261 2.96 -7.18 -32.48
CA GLN A 261 3.00 -7.21 -33.94
C GLN A 261 2.13 -6.10 -34.57
N GLY A 262 2.12 -6.05 -35.90
CA GLY A 262 1.34 -5.08 -36.67
C GLY A 262 2.01 -3.71 -36.76
N PRO A 263 1.28 -2.68 -37.23
CA PRO A 263 1.84 -1.36 -37.46
C PRO A 263 2.08 -0.56 -36.18
N VAL A 264 3.04 0.36 -36.23
CA VAL A 264 3.20 1.40 -35.21
C VAL A 264 1.98 2.33 -35.25
N PRO A 265 1.24 2.54 -34.15
CA PRO A 265 0.10 3.45 -34.14
C PRO A 265 0.54 4.90 -34.28
N ASP A 266 -0.35 5.76 -34.76
CA ASP A 266 -0.07 7.20 -34.86
C ASP A 266 -0.16 7.85 -33.47
N LEU A 267 0.99 8.27 -32.94
CA LEU A 267 1.13 8.91 -31.64
C LEU A 267 1.24 10.45 -31.73
N SER A 268 1.03 11.04 -32.91
CA SER A 268 1.17 12.48 -33.11
C SER A 268 0.18 13.34 -32.32
N LYS A 269 -0.91 12.73 -31.82
CA LYS A 269 -1.94 13.41 -31.03
C LYS A 269 -1.59 13.53 -29.54
N ILE A 270 -0.49 12.91 -29.09
CA ILE A 270 -0.03 13.00 -27.71
C ILE A 270 0.87 14.24 -27.57
N PRO A 271 0.41 15.32 -26.90
CA PRO A 271 1.10 16.60 -26.95
C PRO A 271 2.42 16.61 -26.19
N GLU A 272 2.53 15.83 -25.13
CA GLU A 272 3.66 15.87 -24.18
C GLU A 272 4.55 14.62 -24.25
N LEU A 273 4.40 13.78 -25.30
CA LEU A 273 5.16 12.53 -25.42
C LEU A 273 6.68 12.83 -25.45
N GLY A 274 7.36 12.40 -24.39
CA GLY A 274 8.79 12.59 -24.17
C GLY A 274 9.63 11.37 -24.52
N TYR A 275 9.11 10.16 -24.32
CA TYR A 275 9.88 8.92 -24.44
C TYR A 275 9.06 7.81 -25.08
N LEU A 276 9.60 7.22 -26.15
CA LEU A 276 8.99 6.09 -26.86
C LEU A 276 10.01 4.97 -27.07
N ASP A 277 9.73 3.79 -26.53
CA ASP A 277 10.47 2.56 -26.83
C ASP A 277 9.51 1.43 -27.21
N LEU A 278 9.61 1.00 -28.48
CA LEU A 278 8.86 -0.13 -29.04
C LEU A 278 9.81 -1.21 -29.58
N SER A 279 11.07 -1.20 -29.14
CA SER A 279 12.11 -2.08 -29.67
C SER A 279 11.89 -3.55 -29.34
N TRP A 280 12.58 -4.44 -30.05
CA TRP A 280 12.55 -5.89 -29.81
C TRP A 280 11.14 -6.49 -29.92
N ASN A 281 10.37 -6.07 -30.92
CA ASN A 281 9.05 -6.61 -31.21
C ASN A 281 9.02 -7.20 -32.64
N SER A 282 7.83 -7.54 -33.13
CA SER A 282 7.57 -8.00 -34.50
C SER A 282 6.70 -6.98 -35.25
N LEU A 283 6.93 -5.69 -35.02
CA LEU A 283 6.19 -4.61 -35.67
C LEU A 283 6.52 -4.54 -37.15
N THR A 284 5.51 -4.28 -37.98
CA THR A 284 5.58 -4.31 -39.45
C THR A 284 5.02 -3.02 -40.06
N GLY A 285 5.13 -2.87 -41.37
CA GLY A 285 4.63 -1.70 -42.09
C GLY A 285 5.51 -0.46 -41.92
N THR A 286 4.99 0.68 -42.38
CA THR A 286 5.73 1.95 -42.41
C THR A 286 5.63 2.71 -41.09
N ILE A 287 6.67 3.46 -40.75
CA ILE A 287 6.65 4.41 -39.64
C ILE A 287 5.67 5.56 -39.98
N PRO A 288 4.72 5.92 -39.07
CA PRO A 288 3.79 7.04 -39.28
C PRO A 288 4.50 8.35 -39.67
N SER A 289 3.85 9.15 -40.52
CA SER A 289 4.44 10.38 -41.08
C SER A 289 4.05 11.67 -40.36
N ASN A 290 3.07 11.60 -39.44
CA ASN A 290 2.63 12.77 -38.69
C ASN A 290 3.70 13.19 -37.67
N ARG A 291 3.82 14.50 -37.45
CA ARG A 291 4.82 15.11 -36.57
C ARG A 291 4.54 14.70 -35.11
N LEU A 292 5.56 14.16 -34.45
CA LEU A 292 5.51 13.84 -33.01
C LEU A 292 5.65 15.10 -32.15
N SER A 293 5.43 14.96 -30.85
CA SER A 293 5.64 16.03 -29.87
C SER A 293 7.03 16.65 -30.00
N LEU A 294 7.12 17.99 -29.82
CA LEU A 294 8.40 18.69 -29.74
C LEU A 294 9.16 18.38 -28.44
N ASN A 295 8.49 17.75 -27.46
CA ASN A 295 9.07 17.38 -26.17
C ASN A 295 9.71 15.97 -26.20
N ILE A 296 9.69 15.30 -27.35
CA ILE A 296 10.27 13.96 -27.47
C ILE A 296 11.79 13.98 -27.40
N THR A 297 12.34 13.19 -26.49
CA THR A 297 13.77 13.06 -26.22
C THR A 297 14.32 11.73 -26.73
N THR A 298 13.49 10.69 -26.79
CA THR A 298 13.93 9.32 -27.08
C THR A 298 12.92 8.59 -27.95
N ILE A 299 13.40 8.03 -29.06
CA ILE A 299 12.63 7.17 -29.97
C ILE A 299 13.45 5.92 -30.26
N ILE A 300 12.99 4.76 -29.80
CA ILE A 300 13.65 3.48 -30.04
C ILE A 300 12.65 2.53 -30.71
N LEU A 301 12.89 2.23 -31.98
CA LEU A 301 12.10 1.30 -32.80
C LEU A 301 12.94 0.13 -33.32
N SER A 302 14.14 -0.06 -32.76
CA SER A 302 15.09 -1.06 -33.21
C SER A 302 14.59 -2.49 -33.05
N ASN A 303 15.17 -3.43 -33.79
CA ASN A 303 14.88 -4.86 -33.69
C ASN A 303 13.39 -5.15 -33.94
N ASN A 304 12.92 -4.78 -35.13
CA ASN A 304 11.56 -4.99 -35.62
C ASN A 304 11.59 -5.37 -37.12
N GLN A 305 10.43 -5.40 -37.78
CA GLN A 305 10.27 -5.69 -39.22
C GLN A 305 9.69 -4.46 -39.96
N LEU A 306 10.01 -3.25 -39.52
CA LEU A 306 9.50 -2.01 -40.11
C LEU A 306 10.11 -1.79 -41.49
N ASN A 307 9.30 -1.32 -42.44
CA ASN A 307 9.70 -1.13 -43.84
C ASN A 307 9.36 0.29 -44.34
N GLY A 308 9.63 0.53 -45.63
CA GLY A 308 9.51 1.86 -46.23
C GLY A 308 10.70 2.76 -45.91
N SER A 309 10.52 4.07 -46.08
CA SER A 309 11.58 5.06 -45.85
C SER A 309 11.58 5.60 -44.42
N ILE A 310 12.73 6.10 -43.95
CA ILE A 310 12.82 6.89 -42.71
C ILE A 310 11.85 8.08 -42.81
N SER A 311 10.97 8.20 -41.82
CA SER A 311 9.88 9.18 -41.81
C SER A 311 10.40 10.62 -41.62
N ARG A 312 9.74 11.58 -42.27
CA ARG A 312 10.07 13.02 -42.15
C ARG A 312 9.70 13.61 -40.78
N ASN A 313 8.91 12.90 -39.98
CA ASN A 313 8.50 13.37 -38.67
C ASN A 313 9.65 13.46 -37.66
N PHE A 314 10.78 12.80 -37.92
CA PHE A 314 12.00 12.90 -37.12
C PHE A 314 12.77 14.21 -37.37
N SER A 315 12.41 14.98 -38.40
CA SER A 315 13.02 16.28 -38.68
C SER A 315 12.45 17.39 -37.79
N GLY A 316 13.34 18.17 -37.15
CA GLY A 316 12.95 19.33 -36.35
C GLY A 316 12.34 18.95 -34.99
N LEU A 317 12.92 17.93 -34.34
CA LEU A 317 12.67 17.58 -32.95
C LEU A 317 13.80 18.19 -32.08
N PRO A 318 13.57 19.32 -31.40
CA PRO A 318 14.64 20.17 -30.90
C PRO A 318 15.44 19.60 -29.73
N ILE A 319 14.84 18.67 -28.97
CA ILE A 319 15.46 18.10 -27.76
C ILE A 319 15.70 16.59 -27.85
N LEU A 320 15.62 16.02 -29.06
CA LEU A 320 15.87 14.61 -29.31
C LEU A 320 17.31 14.24 -28.92
N GLN A 321 17.44 13.18 -28.14
CA GLN A 321 18.70 12.63 -27.65
C GLN A 321 19.05 11.32 -28.36
N ILE A 322 18.05 10.47 -28.62
CA ILE A 322 18.23 9.17 -29.26
C ILE A 322 17.13 8.92 -30.29
N LEU A 323 17.52 8.54 -31.50
CA LEU A 323 16.69 7.87 -32.49
C LEU A 323 17.40 6.58 -32.92
N SER A 324 16.84 5.43 -32.56
CA SER A 324 17.36 4.12 -32.97
C SER A 324 16.33 3.38 -33.81
N LEU A 325 16.71 3.05 -35.05
CA LEU A 325 15.96 2.27 -36.03
C LEU A 325 16.74 1.02 -36.48
N GLU A 326 17.78 0.66 -35.72
CA GLU A 326 18.65 -0.50 -35.94
C GLU A 326 17.86 -1.79 -36.21
N ASN A 327 18.39 -2.70 -37.03
CA ASN A 327 17.82 -4.03 -37.27
C ASN A 327 16.33 -3.96 -37.70
N ASN A 328 16.09 -3.36 -38.87
CA ASN A 328 14.78 -3.26 -39.51
C ASN A 328 14.92 -3.51 -41.04
N LEU A 329 13.84 -3.30 -41.79
CA LEU A 329 13.77 -3.46 -43.25
C LEU A 329 13.64 -2.10 -43.96
N LEU A 330 14.19 -1.03 -43.39
CA LEU A 330 14.05 0.32 -43.93
C LEU A 330 14.88 0.52 -45.20
N THR A 331 14.35 1.30 -46.12
CA THR A 331 14.92 1.58 -47.46
C THR A 331 15.03 3.08 -47.72
N GLY A 332 15.68 3.47 -48.82
CA GLY A 332 15.80 4.86 -49.22
C GLY A 332 17.01 5.54 -48.58
N SER A 333 16.85 6.81 -48.20
CA SER A 333 17.95 7.67 -47.74
C SER A 333 17.79 8.18 -46.31
N VAL A 334 18.91 8.40 -45.63
CA VAL A 334 18.96 9.08 -44.32
C VAL A 334 18.84 10.60 -44.51
N PRO A 335 17.82 11.26 -43.93
CA PRO A 335 17.61 12.68 -44.13
C PRO A 335 18.51 13.58 -43.24
N SER A 336 19.40 14.39 -43.85
CA SER A 336 20.34 15.24 -43.09
C SER A 336 19.71 16.38 -42.30
N ASN A 337 18.47 16.76 -42.66
CA ASN A 337 17.73 17.81 -41.97
C ASN A 337 17.32 17.42 -40.53
N MET A 338 17.52 16.16 -40.11
CA MET A 338 17.32 15.73 -38.72
C MET A 338 18.28 16.42 -37.76
N TRP A 339 19.54 16.62 -38.15
CA TRP A 339 20.55 17.27 -37.29
C TRP A 339 20.91 18.68 -37.74
N GLN A 340 20.73 19.04 -39.02
CA GLN A 340 21.13 20.37 -39.54
C GLN A 340 20.33 21.52 -38.92
N ASN A 341 19.10 21.25 -38.48
CA ASN A 341 18.21 22.26 -37.89
C ASN A 341 18.21 22.22 -36.35
N MET A 342 19.18 21.53 -35.73
CA MET A 342 19.30 21.44 -34.27
C MET A 342 20.43 22.34 -33.76
N THR A 343 20.16 23.03 -32.66
CA THR A 343 21.14 23.80 -31.89
C THR A 343 21.47 23.05 -30.61
N PHE A 344 22.74 22.68 -30.44
CA PHE A 344 23.23 21.98 -29.26
C PHE A 344 23.86 22.96 -28.27
N ASN A 345 23.42 22.92 -27.02
CA ASN A 345 23.98 23.70 -25.92
C ASN A 345 24.67 22.78 -24.91
N GLY A 346 25.94 23.10 -24.59
CA GLY A 346 26.68 22.44 -23.50
C GLY A 346 26.83 20.93 -23.66
N THR A 347 26.13 20.17 -22.82
CA THR A 347 26.23 18.69 -22.66
C THR A 347 25.23 17.89 -23.51
N GLN A 348 24.43 18.56 -24.32
CA GLN A 348 23.46 17.90 -25.20
C GLN A 348 24.15 17.04 -26.26
N ARG A 349 23.58 15.87 -26.53
CA ARG A 349 24.05 14.91 -27.53
C ARG A 349 22.86 14.30 -28.25
N LEU A 350 23.06 13.98 -29.53
CA LEU A 350 22.10 13.26 -30.36
C LEU A 350 22.77 11.99 -30.90
N ILE A 351 22.13 10.85 -30.70
CA ILE A 351 22.54 9.56 -31.25
C ILE A 351 21.50 9.14 -32.30
N LEU A 352 21.98 8.88 -33.50
CA LEU A 352 21.20 8.43 -34.64
C LEU A 352 21.72 7.05 -35.07
N ASP A 353 20.98 6.03 -34.71
CA ASP A 353 21.35 4.64 -34.95
C ASP A 353 20.43 4.05 -36.03
N PHE A 354 21.03 3.71 -37.16
CA PHE A 354 20.36 3.18 -38.35
C PHE A 354 20.99 1.88 -38.83
N GLU A 355 21.76 1.18 -37.99
CA GLU A 355 22.51 0.01 -38.43
C GLU A 355 21.60 -1.11 -38.96
N ASN A 356 22.15 -1.97 -39.81
CA ASN A 356 21.51 -3.20 -40.30
C ASN A 356 20.11 -2.97 -40.90
N ASN A 357 20.05 -2.08 -41.88
CA ASN A 357 18.87 -1.81 -42.70
C ASN A 357 19.25 -1.91 -44.21
N SER A 358 18.38 -1.46 -45.11
CA SER A 358 18.61 -1.41 -46.56
C SER A 358 18.76 0.03 -47.09
N LEU A 359 19.43 0.90 -46.33
CA LEU A 359 19.62 2.32 -46.68
C LEU A 359 20.73 2.51 -47.71
N THR A 360 20.47 3.30 -48.76
CA THR A 360 21.35 3.40 -49.93
C THR A 360 22.12 4.72 -50.04
N ASN A 361 21.69 5.79 -49.36
CA ASN A 361 22.36 7.09 -49.40
C ASN A 361 22.02 7.97 -48.17
N ILE A 362 22.74 9.08 -48.00
CA ILE A 362 22.35 10.21 -47.14
C ILE A 362 21.86 11.34 -48.04
N SER A 363 20.64 11.83 -47.81
CA SER A 363 20.12 12.97 -48.56
C SER A 363 20.56 14.27 -47.90
N GLY A 364 21.28 15.13 -48.63
CA GLY A 364 21.82 16.41 -48.15
C GLY A 364 23.30 16.32 -47.76
N ILE A 365 23.79 17.30 -46.99
CA ILE A 365 25.22 17.40 -46.61
C ILE A 365 25.52 16.46 -45.42
N PRO A 366 26.40 15.46 -45.58
CA PRO A 366 26.69 14.44 -44.55
C PRO A 366 27.75 14.92 -43.53
N SER A 367 27.65 16.17 -43.08
CA SER A 367 28.59 16.76 -42.11
C SER A 367 27.83 17.13 -40.83
N PRO A 368 27.63 16.19 -39.90
CA PRO A 368 26.96 16.45 -38.63
C PRO A 368 27.87 17.24 -37.65
N PRO A 369 27.28 18.01 -36.71
CA PRO A 369 28.02 18.59 -35.59
C PRO A 369 28.69 17.53 -34.71
N ALA A 370 29.72 17.90 -33.95
CA ALA A 370 30.45 16.98 -33.05
C ALA A 370 29.57 16.33 -31.96
N ASN A 371 28.46 16.97 -31.60
CA ASN A 371 27.48 16.45 -30.63
C ASN A 371 26.58 15.34 -31.18
N VAL A 372 26.66 15.07 -32.49
CA VAL A 372 25.80 14.11 -33.19
C VAL A 372 26.62 12.88 -33.58
N THR A 373 26.15 11.72 -33.14
CA THR A 373 26.72 10.41 -33.49
C THR A 373 25.79 9.74 -34.49
N ILE A 374 26.31 9.24 -35.61
CA ILE A 374 25.54 8.54 -36.64
C ILE A 374 26.15 7.16 -36.87
N MET A 375 25.32 6.12 -36.82
CA MET A 375 25.73 4.72 -37.02
C MET A 375 24.97 4.15 -38.24
N LEU A 376 25.71 3.66 -39.23
CA LEU A 376 25.20 3.19 -40.53
C LEU A 376 25.69 1.79 -40.90
N GLN A 377 26.46 1.12 -40.04
CA GLN A 377 27.01 -0.20 -40.33
C GLN A 377 25.92 -1.17 -40.82
N GLY A 378 26.30 -2.10 -41.71
CA GLY A 378 25.37 -3.11 -42.25
C GLY A 378 24.43 -2.59 -43.34
N ASN A 379 24.45 -1.31 -43.69
CA ASN A 379 23.66 -0.75 -44.78
C ASN A 379 24.42 -0.72 -46.12
N PRO A 380 23.71 -0.84 -47.27
CA PRO A 380 24.30 -0.67 -48.60
C PRO A 380 25.09 0.63 -48.82
N VAL A 381 24.68 1.74 -48.18
CA VAL A 381 25.36 3.03 -48.25
C VAL A 381 26.84 2.96 -47.85
N CYS A 382 27.21 2.03 -46.97
CA CYS A 382 28.58 1.84 -46.52
C CYS A 382 29.49 1.22 -47.59
N GLY A 383 28.95 0.58 -48.63
CA GLY A 383 29.73 0.09 -49.77
C GLY A 383 30.40 1.21 -50.57
N ASN A 384 29.80 2.41 -50.57
CA ASN A 384 30.32 3.61 -51.25
C ASN A 384 30.84 4.67 -50.26
N ALA A 385 31.18 4.27 -49.03
CA ALA A 385 31.45 5.21 -47.94
C ALA A 385 32.58 6.21 -48.22
N ASN A 386 33.66 5.77 -48.89
CA ASN A 386 34.80 6.62 -49.22
C ASN A 386 34.43 7.72 -50.23
N ALA A 387 33.63 7.39 -51.24
CA ALA A 387 33.20 8.35 -52.26
C ALA A 387 32.24 9.40 -51.68
N LEU A 388 31.46 9.02 -50.67
CA LEU A 388 30.50 9.90 -49.98
C LEU A 388 31.09 10.62 -48.76
N ASN A 389 32.35 10.35 -48.40
CA ASN A 389 33.03 10.86 -47.20
C ASN A 389 32.28 10.55 -45.88
N ILE A 390 31.78 9.32 -45.74
CA ILE A 390 30.99 8.86 -44.58
C ILE A 390 31.59 7.63 -43.89
N SER A 391 32.84 7.28 -44.19
CA SER A 391 33.50 6.09 -43.65
C SER A 391 33.46 6.02 -42.11
N GLN A 392 33.52 7.17 -41.44
CA GLN A 392 33.42 7.30 -39.99
C GLN A 392 32.07 6.83 -39.39
N PHE A 393 30.98 6.78 -40.18
CA PHE A 393 29.67 6.31 -39.74
C PHE A 393 29.45 4.81 -39.98
N CYS A 394 30.37 4.16 -40.69
CA CYS A 394 30.24 2.77 -41.15
C CYS A 394 31.13 1.79 -40.37
N GLY A 395 31.85 2.26 -39.35
CA GLY A 395 32.67 1.44 -38.48
C GLY A 395 31.92 1.03 -37.21
N PHE A 396 32.40 -0.05 -36.58
CA PHE A 396 31.89 -0.53 -35.32
C PHE A 396 32.16 0.49 -34.21
N GLN A 397 31.11 0.95 -33.54
CA GLN A 397 31.20 1.76 -32.32
C GLN A 397 30.66 0.94 -31.15
N ASP A 398 31.47 0.73 -30.12
CA ASP A 398 30.99 0.08 -28.89
C ASP A 398 29.89 0.95 -28.26
N GLY A 399 28.67 0.43 -28.29
CA GLY A 399 27.44 1.10 -27.85
C GLY A 399 27.26 1.22 -26.33
N GLU A 400 28.33 1.32 -25.54
CA GLU A 400 28.22 1.64 -24.10
C GLU A 400 27.91 3.13 -23.92
N PHE A 401 26.63 3.49 -24.14
CA PHE A 401 26.12 4.85 -23.97
C PHE A 401 25.75 5.20 -22.52
N THR A 402 26.01 4.31 -21.55
CA THR A 402 25.77 4.56 -20.13
C THR A 402 26.89 5.42 -19.55
N SER A 403 26.66 6.73 -19.49
CA SER A 403 27.55 7.63 -18.78
C SER A 403 27.49 7.36 -17.27
N HIS A 404 28.59 6.90 -16.69
CA HIS A 404 28.84 6.99 -15.26
C HIS A 404 29.52 8.33 -14.99
N GLY A 405 28.84 9.20 -14.26
CA GLY A 405 29.36 10.52 -13.91
C GLY A 405 29.74 10.57 -12.43
N SER A 406 31.04 10.60 -12.15
CA SER A 406 31.54 11.10 -10.87
C SER A 406 31.83 12.59 -11.03
N LEU A 407 31.10 13.44 -10.32
CA LEU A 407 31.28 14.89 -10.38
C LEU A 407 32.43 15.30 -9.45
N THR A 408 33.63 14.75 -9.66
CA THR A 408 34.82 15.27 -8.99
C THR A 408 35.25 16.55 -9.69
N ASN A 409 34.54 17.65 -9.42
CA ASN A 409 35.18 18.95 -9.50
C ASN A 409 36.16 19.02 -8.34
N SER A 410 37.44 18.74 -8.63
CA SER A 410 38.53 19.20 -7.77
C SER A 410 38.26 20.69 -7.52
N PRO A 411 38.07 21.14 -6.26
CA PRO A 411 37.93 22.55 -5.99
C PRO A 411 39.16 23.23 -6.59
N SER A 412 38.94 24.33 -7.31
CA SER A 412 39.99 25.29 -7.58
C SER A 412 40.84 25.45 -6.31
N SER A 413 42.15 25.32 -6.47
CA SER A 413 43.20 25.26 -5.45
C SER A 413 43.31 26.52 -4.58
N SER A 414 42.23 26.95 -3.94
CA SER A 414 42.11 28.21 -3.21
C SER A 414 41.59 28.07 -1.78
N CYS A 415 41.21 26.87 -1.34
CA CYS A 415 40.78 26.62 0.04
C CYS A 415 41.81 25.78 0.81
N PRO A 416 42.31 26.24 1.98
CA PRO A 416 43.21 25.44 2.81
C PRO A 416 42.52 24.15 3.26
N GLN A 417 43.29 23.08 3.50
CA GLN A 417 42.83 21.74 3.90
C GLN A 417 42.07 21.68 5.24
N SER A 418 41.64 22.80 5.82
CA SER A 418 41.09 22.91 7.16
C SER A 418 39.76 22.17 7.38
N CYS A 419 38.98 21.85 6.34
CA CYS A 419 37.80 20.98 6.53
C CYS A 419 38.20 19.51 6.76
N LEU A 420 39.35 19.06 6.22
CA LEU A 420 39.77 17.64 6.26
C LEU A 420 40.18 17.18 7.67
N THR A 421 40.49 18.10 8.59
CA THR A 421 40.83 17.79 9.98
C THR A 421 39.61 17.59 10.88
N ILE A 422 38.41 18.00 10.42
CA ILE A 422 37.17 17.88 11.19
C ILE A 422 36.35 16.73 10.60
N GLN A 423 36.39 15.58 11.27
CA GLN A 423 35.70 14.37 10.83
C GLN A 423 34.21 14.66 10.55
N PHE A 424 33.69 14.17 9.41
CA PHE A 424 32.30 14.36 8.93
C PHE A 424 31.94 15.74 8.36
N TYR A 425 32.87 16.68 8.29
CA TYR A 425 32.67 17.97 7.60
C TYR A 425 33.38 17.94 6.25
N GLU A 426 32.75 18.56 5.25
CA GLU A 426 33.32 18.71 3.92
C GLU A 426 33.05 20.12 3.37
N TYR A 427 33.78 20.47 2.32
CA TYR A 427 33.61 21.73 1.62
C TYR A 427 32.28 21.77 0.89
N VAL A 428 31.54 22.89 1.01
CA VAL A 428 30.29 23.10 0.29
C VAL A 428 30.59 23.74 -1.07
N PRO A 429 30.47 23.01 -2.21
CA PRO A 429 31.03 23.45 -3.49
C PRO A 429 30.45 24.76 -4.03
N THR A 430 29.16 24.98 -3.79
CA THR A 430 28.36 26.05 -4.37
C THR A 430 28.02 27.17 -3.39
N TYR A 431 28.58 27.15 -2.18
CA TYR A 431 28.21 28.12 -1.14
C TYR A 431 28.63 29.55 -1.49
N PRO A 432 27.84 30.58 -1.18
CA PRO A 432 28.19 31.98 -1.50
C PRO A 432 29.49 32.46 -0.85
N ILE A 433 29.85 31.90 0.32
CA ILE A 433 31.10 32.19 1.02
C ILE A 433 32.14 31.12 0.64
N PRO A 434 33.29 31.49 0.05
CA PRO A 434 34.35 30.53 -0.26
C PRO A 434 34.83 29.78 0.98
N CYS A 435 35.24 28.52 0.78
CA CYS A 435 35.83 27.66 1.81
C CYS A 435 34.92 27.37 3.03
N PHE A 436 33.60 27.44 2.88
CA PHE A 436 32.66 27.06 3.92
C PHE A 436 32.65 25.53 4.14
N CYS A 437 32.80 25.10 5.39
CA CYS A 437 32.73 23.69 5.79
C CYS A 437 31.39 23.40 6.48
N ALA A 438 30.72 22.33 6.06
CA ALA A 438 29.52 21.83 6.71
C ALA A 438 29.45 20.30 6.68
N ALA A 439 28.69 19.72 7.61
CA ALA A 439 28.38 18.29 7.60
C ALA A 439 27.13 18.06 6.73
N PRO A 440 27.20 17.24 5.67
CA PRO A 440 26.05 16.97 4.81
C PRO A 440 25.14 15.87 5.36
N ILE A 441 23.88 15.91 4.99
CA ILE A 441 23.00 14.73 4.95
C ILE A 441 23.19 14.07 3.59
N LYS A 442 23.34 12.73 3.57
CA LYS A 442 23.49 11.97 2.31
C LYS A 442 22.19 11.23 2.00
N VAL A 443 21.68 11.41 0.80
CA VAL A 443 20.45 10.78 0.32
C VAL A 443 20.75 10.00 -0.95
N GLY A 444 20.52 8.68 -0.89
CA GLY A 444 20.49 7.84 -2.08
C GLY A 444 19.09 7.88 -2.66
N TYR A 445 18.95 8.30 -3.92
CA TYR A 445 17.68 8.48 -4.59
C TYR A 445 17.71 7.83 -5.97
N ARG A 446 16.58 7.33 -6.45
CA ARG A 446 16.51 6.68 -7.76
C ARG A 446 15.34 7.22 -8.57
N MET A 447 15.58 7.53 -9.83
CA MET A 447 14.53 7.69 -10.83
C MET A 447 14.26 6.33 -11.45
N LYS A 448 13.03 5.83 -11.30
CA LYS A 448 12.65 4.48 -11.73
C LYS A 448 12.38 4.39 -13.23
N SER A 449 11.93 5.48 -13.84
CA SER A 449 11.52 5.53 -15.24
C SER A 449 11.58 6.97 -15.78
N PRO A 450 12.77 7.59 -15.85
CA PRO A 450 12.91 8.94 -16.38
C PRO A 450 12.45 9.03 -17.85
N GLY A 451 11.96 10.21 -18.24
CA GLY A 451 11.50 10.53 -19.60
C GLY A 451 12.61 10.93 -20.57
N PHE A 452 13.85 10.55 -20.31
CA PHE A 452 15.04 10.87 -21.10
C PHE A 452 16.09 9.76 -21.00
N SER A 453 17.05 9.75 -21.92
CA SER A 453 18.11 8.73 -21.98
C SER A 453 19.50 9.29 -21.67
N ASN A 454 19.69 10.60 -21.74
CA ASN A 454 20.91 11.28 -21.34
C ASN A 454 20.60 12.27 -20.22
N PHE A 455 21.17 12.04 -19.03
CA PHE A 455 20.89 12.82 -17.82
C PHE A 455 21.62 14.17 -17.75
N LEU A 456 22.76 14.34 -18.43
CA LEU A 456 23.59 15.54 -18.26
C LEU A 456 22.86 16.88 -18.52
N PRO A 457 21.98 17.00 -19.54
CA PRO A 457 21.18 18.22 -19.75
C PRO A 457 20.12 18.49 -18.66
N TYR A 458 19.79 17.46 -17.87
CA TYR A 458 18.72 17.47 -16.87
C TYR A 458 19.23 17.63 -15.43
N MET A 459 20.54 17.59 -15.23
CA MET A 459 21.17 17.70 -13.90
C MET A 459 20.79 19.00 -13.19
N GLU A 460 21.05 20.16 -13.78
CA GLU A 460 20.67 21.46 -13.18
C GLU A 460 19.14 21.62 -13.01
N PRO A 461 18.30 21.29 -14.02
CA PRO A 461 16.85 21.28 -13.85
C PRO A 461 16.37 20.44 -12.66
N LEU A 462 16.96 19.25 -12.47
CA LEU A 462 16.65 18.37 -11.33
C LEU A 462 17.09 19.00 -10.00
N GLU A 463 18.32 19.53 -9.91
CA GLU A 463 18.81 20.21 -8.71
C GLU A 463 17.85 21.33 -8.28
N ARG A 464 17.41 22.15 -9.25
CA ARG A 464 16.45 23.24 -9.01
C ARG A 464 15.11 22.71 -8.55
N PHE A 465 14.60 21.66 -9.19
CA PHE A 465 13.34 21.02 -8.80
C PHE A 465 13.39 20.46 -7.38
N LEU A 466 14.44 19.71 -7.04
CA LEU A 466 14.60 19.13 -5.70
C LEU A 466 14.83 20.21 -4.65
N ALA A 467 15.65 21.23 -4.92
CA ALA A 467 15.86 22.35 -3.99
C ALA A 467 14.53 23.07 -3.69
N ASN A 468 13.72 23.35 -4.71
CA ASN A 468 12.40 23.94 -4.55
C ASN A 468 11.45 23.04 -3.75
N GLY A 469 11.38 21.74 -4.10
CA GLY A 469 10.52 20.77 -3.41
C GLY A 469 10.90 20.55 -1.95
N LEU A 470 12.20 20.62 -1.64
CA LEU A 470 12.72 20.55 -0.28
C LEU A 470 12.68 21.89 0.46
N GLN A 471 12.33 22.99 -0.21
CA GLN A 471 12.39 24.35 0.33
C GLN A 471 13.80 24.74 0.80
N LEU A 472 14.81 24.37 0.02
CA LEU A 472 16.21 24.70 0.26
C LEU A 472 16.71 25.66 -0.82
N ASN A 473 17.75 26.44 -0.51
CA ASN A 473 18.46 27.20 -1.53
C ASN A 473 19.23 26.26 -2.46
N ARG A 474 19.41 26.65 -3.73
CA ARG A 474 20.12 25.82 -4.71
C ARG A 474 21.52 25.40 -4.25
N TYR A 475 22.27 26.30 -3.59
CA TYR A 475 23.63 26.01 -3.13
C TYR A 475 23.71 25.00 -1.97
N GLN A 476 22.57 24.68 -1.34
CA GLN A 476 22.47 23.68 -0.28
C GLN A 476 22.32 22.27 -0.82
N LEU A 477 22.05 22.09 -2.12
CA LEU A 477 21.93 20.78 -2.73
C LEU A 477 23.09 20.56 -3.68
N TYR A 478 23.75 19.43 -3.55
CA TYR A 478 24.83 19.02 -4.42
C TYR A 478 24.62 17.59 -4.90
N MET A 479 24.65 17.38 -6.21
CA MET A 479 24.66 16.06 -6.81
C MET A 479 26.08 15.51 -6.78
N ASP A 480 26.32 14.47 -5.98
CA ASP A 480 27.66 13.90 -5.77
C ASP A 480 28.04 12.95 -6.91
N SER A 481 27.13 12.06 -7.28
CA SER A 481 27.32 11.12 -8.40
C SER A 481 25.99 10.61 -8.93
N PHE A 482 26.02 10.10 -10.16
CA PHE A 482 24.90 9.38 -10.77
C PHE A 482 25.38 8.17 -11.57
N ALA A 483 24.52 7.16 -11.67
CA ALA A 483 24.78 5.95 -12.44
C ALA A 483 23.48 5.41 -13.05
N TRP A 484 23.53 5.04 -14.33
CA TRP A 484 22.47 4.24 -14.94
C TRP A 484 22.55 2.80 -14.44
N GLU A 485 21.40 2.22 -14.15
CA GLU A 485 21.19 0.83 -13.80
C GLU A 485 20.38 0.12 -14.90
N ASN A 486 20.38 -1.21 -14.90
CA ASN A 486 19.58 -2.00 -15.84
C ASN A 486 18.10 -1.62 -15.79
N GLY A 487 17.47 -1.46 -16.96
CA GLY A 487 16.03 -1.17 -17.10
C GLY A 487 15.69 0.28 -16.80
N PRO A 488 15.86 1.19 -17.79
CA PRO A 488 16.16 2.64 -17.66
C PRO A 488 15.98 3.24 -16.27
N ARG A 489 16.90 2.94 -15.34
CA ARG A 489 16.89 3.45 -13.96
C ARG A 489 18.10 4.32 -13.73
N LEU A 490 17.92 5.46 -13.06
CA LEU A 490 19.01 6.38 -12.75
C LEU A 490 19.15 6.49 -11.24
N MET A 491 20.27 6.00 -10.71
CA MET A 491 20.65 6.15 -9.31
C MET A 491 21.41 7.47 -9.13
N LEU A 492 21.11 8.15 -8.02
CA LEU A 492 21.61 9.46 -7.66
C LEU A 492 22.11 9.44 -6.21
N ASN A 493 23.28 9.99 -5.98
CA ASN A 493 23.76 10.32 -4.64
C ASN A 493 23.70 11.82 -4.45
N ILE A 494 22.86 12.26 -3.52
CA ILE A 494 22.58 13.67 -3.26
C ILE A 494 23.14 14.02 -1.88
N LYS A 495 23.81 15.16 -1.79
CA LYS A 495 24.23 15.77 -0.53
C LYS A 495 23.43 17.03 -0.28
N LEU A 496 22.90 17.15 0.93
CA LEU A 496 22.20 18.33 1.41
C LEU A 496 23.04 19.00 2.49
N TYR A 497 23.21 20.32 2.39
CA TYR A 497 23.99 21.14 3.30
C TYR A 497 23.11 22.17 4.03
N PRO A 498 23.43 22.47 5.30
CA PRO A 498 22.77 23.54 6.05
C PRO A 498 23.02 24.93 5.46
N ASP A 499 22.11 25.87 5.74
CA ASP A 499 22.27 27.30 5.41
C ASP A 499 22.83 28.04 6.63
N ASN A 500 23.81 28.93 6.43
CA ASN A 500 24.43 29.81 7.43
C ASN A 500 25.11 29.14 8.65
N PHE A 501 25.01 27.82 8.80
CA PHE A 501 25.56 27.04 9.91
C PHE A 501 26.29 25.81 9.39
N SER A 502 27.24 25.27 10.14
CA SER A 502 27.98 24.08 9.71
C SER A 502 27.21 22.77 9.95
N ILE A 503 26.05 22.81 10.62
CA ILE A 503 25.17 21.65 10.84
C ILE A 503 23.69 22.02 10.73
N PHE A 504 22.83 21.08 10.29
CA PHE A 504 21.38 21.21 10.41
C PHE A 504 20.92 21.12 11.86
N ASN A 505 19.82 21.80 12.18
CA ASN A 505 19.09 21.56 13.42
C ASN A 505 18.21 20.30 13.28
N VAL A 506 17.82 19.69 14.41
CA VAL A 506 17.05 18.43 14.44
C VAL A 506 15.71 18.56 13.73
N SER A 507 14.97 19.65 13.95
CA SER A 507 13.66 19.87 13.32
C SER A 507 13.74 19.88 11.80
N GLU A 508 14.80 20.46 11.24
CA GLU A 508 15.01 20.54 9.79
C GLU A 508 15.40 19.19 9.19
N ILE A 509 16.20 18.39 9.90
CA ILE A 509 16.51 17.01 9.49
C ILE A 509 15.22 16.18 9.41
N LEU A 510 14.36 16.28 10.43
CA LEU A 510 13.09 15.56 10.45
C LEU A 510 12.17 16.05 9.33
N ARG A 511 12.04 17.37 9.13
CA ARG A 511 11.25 17.93 8.01
C ARG A 511 11.71 17.41 6.65
N ILE A 512 13.02 17.46 6.37
CA ILE A 512 13.58 16.99 5.10
C ILE A 512 13.33 15.49 4.93
N ARG A 513 13.57 14.70 5.99
CA ARG A 513 13.32 13.26 5.98
C ARG A 513 11.86 12.94 5.69
N ASP A 514 10.93 13.59 6.38
CA ASP A 514 9.49 13.40 6.22
C ASP A 514 9.05 13.70 4.78
N LEU A 515 9.67 14.68 4.10
CA LEU A 515 9.41 14.94 2.69
C LEU A 515 9.82 13.77 1.78
N PHE A 516 10.95 13.11 2.06
CA PHE A 516 11.40 11.94 1.32
C PHE A 516 10.58 10.69 1.66
N THR A 517 10.39 10.39 2.95
CA THR A 517 9.73 9.15 3.41
C THR A 517 8.20 9.21 3.32
N GLY A 518 7.61 10.40 3.21
CA GLY A 518 6.19 10.60 2.92
C GLY A 518 5.89 10.83 1.42
N TRP A 519 6.91 10.85 0.55
CA TRP A 519 6.78 11.22 -0.86
C TRP A 519 6.04 12.56 -1.07
N HIS A 520 6.34 13.53 -0.21
CA HIS A 520 5.73 14.87 -0.24
C HIS A 520 6.52 15.88 -1.08
N ILE A 521 7.65 15.47 -1.66
CA ILE A 521 8.32 16.24 -2.71
C ILE A 521 7.35 16.31 -3.91
N PRO A 522 7.04 17.52 -4.44
CA PRO A 522 6.14 17.67 -5.58
C PRO A 522 6.49 16.73 -6.72
N HIS A 523 5.51 16.28 -7.49
CA HIS A 523 5.76 15.40 -8.63
C HIS A 523 6.32 16.19 -9.83
N ASN A 524 7.17 15.52 -10.60
CA ASN A 524 7.58 15.96 -11.92
C ASN A 524 7.84 14.71 -12.75
N ASP A 525 7.02 14.51 -13.76
CA ASP A 525 6.91 13.22 -14.43
C ASP A 525 7.92 13.06 -15.56
N VAL A 526 8.71 14.10 -15.84
CA VAL A 526 9.94 14.00 -16.63
C VAL A 526 11.04 13.29 -15.81
N PHE A 527 11.12 13.56 -14.50
CA PHE A 527 12.14 13.00 -13.59
C PHE A 527 11.66 11.78 -12.79
N GLY A 528 10.35 11.66 -12.57
CA GLY A 528 9.71 10.60 -11.80
C GLY A 528 9.42 9.33 -12.60
N PRO A 529 8.94 8.26 -11.93
CA PRO A 529 8.74 8.15 -10.50
C PRO A 529 10.05 8.01 -9.74
N PHE A 530 10.04 8.44 -8.48
CA PHE A 530 11.20 8.37 -7.61
C PHE A 530 11.09 7.30 -6.52
N GLU A 531 12.26 6.85 -6.06
CA GLU A 531 12.44 5.91 -4.97
C GLU A 531 13.56 6.36 -4.03
N LEU A 532 13.30 6.28 -2.73
CA LEU A 532 14.31 6.48 -1.69
C LEU A 532 15.10 5.19 -1.46
N LEU A 533 16.42 5.25 -1.64
CA LEU A 533 17.33 4.12 -1.39
C LEU A 533 17.97 4.19 -0.01
N SER A 534 18.32 5.41 0.42
CA SER A 534 18.90 5.63 1.75
C SER A 534 18.74 7.08 2.19
N PHE A 535 18.63 7.27 3.50
CA PHE A 535 18.69 8.57 4.15
C PHE A 535 19.70 8.46 5.30
N THR A 536 20.95 8.85 5.04
CA THR A 536 22.07 8.53 5.93
C THR A 536 22.44 9.71 6.82
N LEU A 537 22.35 9.51 8.12
CA LEU A 537 22.73 10.47 9.16
C LEU A 537 24.04 10.04 9.82
N LEU A 538 25.13 10.76 9.55
CA LEU A 538 26.47 10.50 10.09
C LEU A 538 26.95 11.64 10.99
N GLY A 539 28.00 11.36 11.78
CA GLY A 539 28.68 12.35 12.60
C GLY A 539 27.74 13.11 13.54
N PRO A 540 27.58 14.45 13.39
CA PRO A 540 26.75 15.27 14.28
C PRO A 540 25.25 14.94 14.24
N TYR A 541 24.81 14.06 13.34
CA TYR A 541 23.40 13.67 13.20
C TYR A 541 23.11 12.23 13.67
N ALA A 542 24.11 11.46 14.08
CA ALA A 542 23.96 10.03 14.37
C ALA A 542 22.98 9.70 15.51
N TYR A 543 22.68 10.68 16.38
CA TYR A 543 21.75 10.54 17.49
C TYR A 543 20.32 11.02 17.19
N VAL A 544 20.06 11.54 15.99
CA VAL A 544 18.73 12.06 15.63
C VAL A 544 17.79 10.89 15.43
N ILE A 545 16.86 10.72 16.37
CA ILE A 545 15.80 9.71 16.31
C ILE A 545 14.57 10.38 15.69
N PRO A 546 13.94 9.77 14.66
CA PRO A 546 12.65 10.25 14.17
C PRO A 546 11.59 10.20 15.27
N THR A 547 10.97 11.34 15.52
CA THR A 547 9.81 11.46 16.39
C THR A 547 8.69 12.11 15.61
N SER A 548 7.46 11.66 15.82
CA SER A 548 6.24 12.22 15.23
C SER A 548 6.24 13.76 15.26
N GLN A 549 6.18 14.40 14.09
CA GLN A 549 6.13 15.86 14.00
C GLN A 549 4.90 16.42 14.72
N LYS A 550 5.09 17.57 15.37
CA LYS A 550 3.97 18.37 15.89
C LYS A 550 3.21 18.96 14.70
N SER A 551 2.07 18.39 14.33
CA SER A 551 1.05 19.17 13.61
C SER A 551 0.44 20.17 14.59
N GLY A 552 1.17 21.23 14.91
CA GLY A 552 0.73 22.25 15.86
C GLY A 552 -0.23 23.22 15.20
N LEU A 553 -1.49 23.25 15.66
CA LEU A 553 -2.21 24.52 15.69
C LEU A 553 -1.34 25.51 16.47
N SER A 554 -1.13 26.72 15.93
CA SER A 554 -0.27 27.72 16.57
C SER A 554 -0.74 27.98 18.01
N ARG A 555 0.19 28.28 18.93
CA ARG A 555 -0.15 28.71 20.30
C ARG A 555 -1.15 29.87 20.32
N GLY A 556 -1.15 30.71 19.27
CA GLY A 556 -2.12 31.78 19.08
C GLY A 556 -3.54 31.30 18.75
N SER A 557 -3.68 30.16 18.06
CA SER A 557 -4.98 29.54 17.74
C SER A 557 -5.59 28.90 18.99
N LEU A 558 -4.79 28.25 19.82
CA LEU A 558 -5.21 27.73 21.13
C LEU A 558 -5.58 28.87 22.10
N ALA A 559 -4.78 29.95 22.13
CA ALA A 559 -5.13 31.15 22.89
C ALA A 559 -6.41 31.82 22.38
N GLY A 560 -6.62 31.87 21.06
CA GLY A 560 -7.83 32.39 20.43
C GLY A 560 -9.09 31.57 20.75
N ILE A 561 -8.98 30.23 20.76
CA ILE A 561 -10.08 29.34 21.15
C ILE A 561 -10.38 29.47 22.66
N LEU A 562 -9.36 29.60 23.51
CA LEU A 562 -9.55 29.84 24.95
C LEU A 562 -10.20 31.20 25.22
N ILE A 563 -9.74 32.26 24.55
CA ILE A 563 -10.31 33.60 24.68
C ILE A 563 -11.75 33.61 24.14
N GLY A 564 -11.99 32.95 23.00
CA GLY A 564 -13.33 32.82 22.41
C GLY A 564 -14.32 32.09 23.32
N THR A 565 -13.90 31.01 23.99
CA THR A 565 -14.76 30.27 24.94
C THR A 565 -14.99 31.05 26.24
N ILE A 566 -14.00 31.78 26.74
CA ILE A 566 -14.15 32.67 27.91
C ILE A 566 -15.10 33.84 27.59
N VAL A 567 -14.94 34.49 26.44
CA VAL A 567 -15.83 35.58 26.02
C VAL A 567 -17.25 35.07 25.74
N GLY A 568 -17.37 33.90 25.12
CA GLY A 568 -18.66 33.24 24.86
C GLY A 568 -19.42 32.86 26.15
N THR A 569 -18.70 32.34 27.15
CA THR A 569 -19.32 31.98 28.45
C THR A 569 -19.72 33.22 29.27
N ILE A 570 -18.91 34.29 29.25
CA ILE A 570 -19.23 35.56 29.93
C ILE A 570 -20.45 36.23 29.26
N THR A 571 -20.50 36.27 27.93
CA THR A 571 -21.62 36.87 27.18
C THR A 571 -22.92 36.08 27.37
N LEU A 572 -22.86 34.75 27.36
CA LEU A 572 -24.02 33.89 27.62
C LEU A 572 -24.54 34.04 29.06
N SER A 573 -23.63 34.10 30.04
CA SER A 573 -23.98 34.33 31.45
C SER A 573 -24.62 35.70 31.69
N ALA A 574 -24.11 36.74 31.03
CA ALA A 574 -24.69 38.08 31.07
C ALA A 574 -26.09 38.14 30.43
N ALA A 575 -26.28 37.46 29.29
CA ALA A 575 -27.57 37.36 28.60
C ALA A 575 -28.61 36.62 29.45
N VAL A 576 -28.24 35.50 30.07
CA VAL A 576 -29.11 34.75 30.99
C VAL A 576 -29.46 35.59 32.21
N SER A 577 -28.51 36.33 32.78
CA SER A 577 -28.75 37.23 33.93
C SER A 577 -29.70 38.39 33.57
N LEU A 578 -29.60 38.93 32.35
CA LEU A 578 -30.52 39.94 31.81
C LEU A 578 -31.93 39.38 31.57
N LEU A 579 -32.04 38.14 31.10
CA LEU A 579 -33.32 37.45 30.89
C LEU A 579 -34.02 37.12 32.22
N ILE A 580 -33.25 36.78 33.27
CA ILE A 580 -33.78 36.55 34.62
C ILE A 580 -34.23 37.88 35.25
N LYS A 581 -33.46 38.97 35.10
CA LYS A 581 -33.89 40.31 35.55
C LYS A 581 -35.11 40.84 34.80
N ARG A 582 -35.27 40.52 33.51
CA ARG A 582 -36.44 40.90 32.71
C ARG A 582 -37.71 40.07 33.00
N ARG A 583 -37.60 38.94 33.71
CA ARG A 583 -38.74 38.06 34.06
C ARG A 583 -39.31 38.26 35.47
N GLY A 584 -38.79 39.23 36.23
CA GLY A 584 -39.26 39.56 37.58
C GLY A 584 -40.40 40.58 37.66
N ALA A 585 -41.43 40.50 36.80
CA ALA A 585 -42.66 41.28 36.95
C ALA A 585 -43.81 40.61 36.19
N GLY A 586 -44.91 40.28 36.88
CA GLY A 586 -46.18 39.89 36.25
C GLY A 586 -46.68 38.50 36.64
N TYR A 587 -47.75 38.48 37.43
CA TYR A 587 -48.34 37.35 38.15
C TYR A 587 -49.54 36.73 37.37
N ARG A 588 -49.84 35.45 37.67
CA ARG A 588 -51.14 34.73 37.67
C ARG A 588 -51.60 33.78 36.54
N HIS A 589 -51.87 32.56 37.03
CA HIS A 589 -52.90 31.55 36.77
C HIS A 589 -52.74 30.40 35.75
N THR A 590 -52.95 29.21 36.33
CA THR A 590 -52.93 27.78 35.92
C THR A 590 -54.24 27.31 35.24
N PRO A 591 -54.41 26.03 34.85
CA PRO A 591 -53.51 25.05 34.22
C PRO A 591 -54.17 24.30 33.01
N SER A 592 -53.39 23.79 32.04
CA SER A 592 -53.85 22.69 31.17
C SER A 592 -52.70 21.96 30.45
N ARG A 593 -52.77 20.62 30.53
CA ARG A 593 -52.20 19.57 29.66
C ARG A 593 -50.75 19.75 29.15
N LYS A 594 -49.82 19.06 29.84
CA LYS A 594 -48.55 18.61 29.24
C LYS A 594 -48.78 17.35 28.41
N ARG A 595 -48.51 17.45 27.10
CA ARG A 595 -48.08 16.36 26.22
C ARG A 595 -46.57 16.61 26.03
N LEU A 596 -45.73 15.83 26.70
CA LEU A 596 -45.00 14.69 26.13
C LEU A 596 -44.11 15.12 24.95
N LEU A 597 -42.84 15.40 25.24
CA LEU A 597 -41.76 15.21 24.28
C LEU A 597 -40.97 13.99 24.75
N SER A 598 -41.03 12.98 23.89
CA SER A 598 -40.54 11.62 24.03
C SER A 598 -39.03 11.59 24.25
N ARG A 599 -38.61 11.01 25.38
CA ARG A 599 -37.34 10.28 25.43
C ARG A 599 -37.53 9.06 24.51
N VAL A 600 -36.60 8.84 23.58
CA VAL A 600 -36.65 7.72 22.64
C VAL A 600 -36.78 6.42 23.44
N GLN A 601 -37.94 5.77 23.34
CA GLN A 601 -38.16 4.45 23.90
C GLN A 601 -37.58 3.46 22.89
N MET A 602 -36.50 2.75 23.25
CA MET A 602 -35.97 1.66 22.43
C MET A 602 -37.06 0.61 22.29
N LYS A 603 -37.26 0.11 21.07
CA LYS A 603 -38.16 -1.01 20.77
C LYS A 603 -37.36 -2.00 19.95
N VAL A 604 -37.01 -3.14 20.55
CA VAL A 604 -36.39 -4.26 19.85
C VAL A 604 -37.53 -5.10 19.27
N ASP A 605 -37.62 -5.22 17.95
CA ASP A 605 -38.70 -5.97 17.30
C ASP A 605 -38.68 -7.44 17.75
N GLY A 606 -39.82 -7.93 18.27
CA GLY A 606 -39.98 -9.31 18.74
C GLY A 606 -39.71 -9.57 20.23
N VAL A 607 -39.23 -8.58 20.99
CA VAL A 607 -38.86 -8.74 22.42
C VAL A 607 -39.73 -7.84 23.31
N LYS A 608 -40.26 -8.37 24.43
CA LYS A 608 -41.18 -7.63 25.31
C LYS A 608 -40.43 -6.68 26.25
N GLY A 609 -40.82 -5.40 26.27
CA GLY A 609 -40.35 -4.45 27.28
C GLY A 609 -41.12 -4.61 28.60
N PHE A 610 -40.40 -4.72 29.70
CA PHE A 610 -40.94 -4.78 31.06
C PHE A 610 -40.57 -3.52 31.85
N ASN A 611 -41.38 -3.17 32.86
CA ASN A 611 -40.99 -2.12 33.82
C ASN A 611 -40.31 -2.71 35.07
N TYR A 612 -39.61 -1.89 35.83
CA TYR A 612 -38.85 -2.36 37.00
C TYR A 612 -39.73 -3.05 38.04
N LYS A 613 -40.94 -2.52 38.25
CA LYS A 613 -41.90 -3.05 39.23
C LYS A 613 -42.36 -4.47 38.87
N GLU A 614 -42.53 -4.77 37.59
CA GLU A 614 -42.85 -6.12 37.10
C GLU A 614 -41.70 -7.10 37.35
N MET A 615 -40.46 -6.70 37.12
CA MET A 615 -39.28 -7.53 37.38
C MET A 615 -39.01 -7.74 38.87
N SER A 616 -39.23 -6.70 39.68
CA SER A 616 -39.15 -6.78 41.14
C SER A 616 -40.20 -7.73 41.69
N LEU A 617 -41.47 -7.63 41.24
CA LEU A 617 -42.52 -8.56 41.66
C LEU A 617 -42.23 -10.01 41.23
N ALA A 618 -41.75 -10.20 40.00
CA ALA A 618 -41.44 -11.54 39.47
C ALA A 618 -40.33 -12.25 40.27
N THR A 619 -39.40 -11.50 40.85
CA THR A 619 -38.22 -12.01 41.58
C THR A 619 -38.33 -11.88 43.11
N ASN A 620 -39.52 -11.56 43.63
CA ASN A 620 -39.73 -11.28 45.06
C ASN A 620 -38.77 -10.19 45.59
N ASN A 621 -38.77 -9.04 44.94
CA ASN A 621 -37.88 -7.88 45.16
C ASN A 621 -36.39 -8.22 45.08
N PHE A 622 -35.98 -9.02 44.09
CA PHE A 622 -34.60 -9.46 43.90
C PHE A 622 -33.99 -10.08 45.17
N SER A 623 -34.79 -10.82 45.93
CA SER A 623 -34.35 -11.51 47.14
C SER A 623 -33.23 -12.50 46.81
N ASP A 624 -32.23 -12.62 47.70
CA ASP A 624 -31.17 -13.63 47.56
C ASP A 624 -31.75 -15.06 47.54
N SER A 625 -32.95 -15.28 48.09
CA SER A 625 -33.67 -16.57 48.00
C SER A 625 -34.13 -16.94 46.58
N ALA A 626 -34.25 -15.95 45.69
CA ALA A 626 -34.56 -16.15 44.27
C ALA A 626 -33.29 -16.16 43.41
N GLN A 627 -32.11 -15.91 43.96
CA GLN A 627 -30.86 -15.89 43.20
C GLN A 627 -30.49 -17.31 42.76
N VAL A 628 -30.34 -17.50 41.44
CA VAL A 628 -29.90 -18.76 40.83
C VAL A 628 -28.43 -18.77 40.45
N GLY A 629 -27.78 -17.60 40.42
CA GLY A 629 -26.33 -17.51 40.21
C GLY A 629 -25.83 -16.06 40.27
N GLN A 630 -24.52 -15.89 40.43
CA GLN A 630 -23.85 -14.59 40.41
C GLN A 630 -22.52 -14.72 39.66
N GLY A 631 -22.26 -13.80 38.73
CA GLY A 631 -21.00 -13.69 37.99
C GLY A 631 -20.33 -12.33 38.24
N GLY A 632 -19.20 -12.08 37.56
CA GLY A 632 -18.44 -10.82 37.71
C GLY A 632 -19.17 -9.54 37.26
N TYR A 633 -20.33 -9.68 36.63
CA TYR A 633 -21.08 -8.59 36.00
C TYR A 633 -22.54 -8.48 36.48
N GLY A 634 -22.92 -9.20 37.54
CA GLY A 634 -24.27 -9.11 38.12
C GLY A 634 -24.84 -10.42 38.66
N LYS A 635 -26.02 -10.32 39.27
CA LYS A 635 -26.77 -11.44 39.85
C LYS A 635 -27.89 -11.90 38.93
N VAL A 636 -28.14 -13.20 38.87
CA VAL A 636 -29.24 -13.81 38.11
C VAL A 636 -30.25 -14.40 39.07
N TYR A 637 -31.52 -14.04 38.88
CA TYR A 637 -32.64 -14.43 39.73
C TYR A 637 -33.63 -15.29 38.96
N ARG A 638 -34.25 -16.27 39.61
CA ARG A 638 -35.40 -16.98 39.08
C ARG A 638 -36.63 -16.10 39.27
N GLY A 639 -37.23 -15.68 38.16
CA GLY A 639 -38.47 -14.91 38.14
C GLY A 639 -39.67 -15.72 37.67
N ASN A 640 -40.85 -15.44 38.23
CA ASN A 640 -42.13 -15.88 37.69
C ASN A 640 -42.88 -14.66 37.13
N LEU A 641 -43.08 -14.61 35.82
CA LEU A 641 -43.85 -13.54 35.18
C LEU A 641 -45.35 -13.70 35.49
N ALA A 642 -46.12 -12.62 35.31
CA ALA A 642 -47.56 -12.58 35.59
C ALA A 642 -48.38 -13.59 34.75
N ASP A 643 -47.86 -14.04 33.61
CA ASP A 643 -48.48 -15.07 32.76
C ASP A 643 -48.14 -16.51 33.20
N GLY A 644 -47.42 -16.68 34.31
CA GLY A 644 -46.99 -17.97 34.85
C GLY A 644 -45.67 -18.50 34.28
N SER A 645 -45.03 -17.77 33.35
CA SER A 645 -43.75 -18.20 32.76
C SER A 645 -42.59 -18.06 33.75
N VAL A 646 -41.80 -19.13 33.89
CA VAL A 646 -40.55 -19.13 34.66
C VAL A 646 -39.41 -18.62 33.80
N VAL A 647 -38.67 -17.64 34.31
CA VAL A 647 -37.57 -16.97 33.62
C VAL A 647 -36.36 -16.78 34.54
N ALA A 648 -35.17 -16.66 33.98
CA ALA A 648 -33.96 -16.17 34.64
C ALA A 648 -33.81 -14.67 34.34
N ILE A 649 -33.66 -13.85 35.39
CA ILE A 649 -33.63 -12.39 35.34
C ILE A 649 -32.24 -11.95 35.82
N LYS A 650 -31.38 -11.49 34.91
CA LYS A 650 -30.03 -10.98 35.21
C LYS A 650 -30.09 -9.49 35.49
N ARG A 651 -29.66 -9.04 36.67
CA ARG A 651 -29.56 -7.62 37.06
C ARG A 651 -28.09 -7.20 37.10
N ALA A 652 -27.75 -6.13 36.40
CA ALA A 652 -26.41 -5.53 36.43
C ALA A 652 -26.13 -4.89 37.80
N GLN A 653 -24.86 -4.87 38.24
CA GLN A 653 -24.46 -4.34 39.54
C GLN A 653 -24.17 -2.83 39.45
N GLU A 654 -24.68 -2.04 40.41
CA GLU A 654 -24.57 -0.55 40.41
C GLU A 654 -23.13 -0.02 40.30
N ASP A 655 -22.13 -0.79 40.74
CA ASP A 655 -20.72 -0.40 40.74
C ASP A 655 -19.86 -1.12 39.67
N SER A 656 -20.47 -1.87 38.75
CA SER A 656 -19.73 -2.48 37.64
C SER A 656 -19.49 -1.44 36.55
N LEU A 657 -18.23 -1.25 36.14
CA LEU A 657 -17.79 -0.37 35.03
C LEU A 657 -18.28 -0.81 33.64
N GLN A 658 -19.39 -1.55 33.58
CA GLN A 658 -20.01 -1.97 32.34
C GLN A 658 -21.06 -0.91 31.96
N GLY A 659 -20.65 -0.03 31.05
CA GLY A 659 -21.47 1.05 30.56
C GLY A 659 -22.65 0.52 29.75
N SER A 660 -23.60 1.40 29.47
CA SER A 660 -24.77 1.08 28.66
C SER A 660 -24.46 0.37 27.33
N LYS A 661 -23.26 0.60 26.78
CA LYS A 661 -22.77 0.02 25.53
C LYS A 661 -22.64 -1.51 25.55
N GLU A 662 -22.11 -2.14 26.60
CA GLU A 662 -21.98 -3.61 26.60
C GLU A 662 -23.31 -4.32 26.87
N PHE A 663 -24.19 -3.73 27.68
CA PHE A 663 -25.57 -4.20 27.85
C PHE A 663 -26.33 -4.19 26.52
N PHE A 664 -26.15 -3.13 25.72
CA PHE A 664 -26.72 -3.05 24.38
C PHE A 664 -26.12 -4.08 23.41
N THR A 665 -24.80 -4.33 23.48
CA THR A 665 -24.15 -5.37 22.66
C THR A 665 -24.66 -6.78 23.02
N GLU A 666 -24.86 -7.10 24.31
CA GLU A 666 -25.42 -8.39 24.75
C GLU A 666 -26.88 -8.56 24.28
N LEU A 667 -27.69 -7.50 24.35
CA LEU A 667 -29.08 -7.47 23.84
C LEU A 667 -29.16 -7.61 22.31
N GLU A 668 -28.27 -6.95 21.58
CA GLU A 668 -28.19 -7.02 20.10
C GLU A 668 -27.71 -8.40 19.62
N LEU A 669 -26.79 -9.05 20.34
CA LEU A 669 -26.36 -10.42 20.06
C LEU A 669 -27.46 -11.44 20.34
N LEU A 670 -28.09 -11.38 21.52
CA LEU A 670 -29.12 -12.35 21.92
C LEU A 670 -30.43 -12.19 21.13
N SER A 671 -30.76 -10.98 20.66
CA SER A 671 -31.92 -10.77 19.79
C SER A 671 -31.71 -11.27 18.35
N ARG A 672 -30.45 -11.44 17.92
CA ARG A 672 -30.12 -11.94 16.57
C ARG A 672 -29.87 -13.45 16.53
N LEU A 673 -29.59 -14.07 17.68
CA LEU A 673 -29.34 -15.51 17.82
C LEU A 673 -30.65 -16.31 17.97
N HIS A 674 -31.21 -16.76 16.84
CA HIS A 674 -32.37 -17.66 16.82
C HIS A 674 -31.92 -19.10 16.56
N HIS A 675 -31.61 -19.85 17.62
CA HIS A 675 -31.32 -21.28 17.53
C HIS A 675 -32.14 -22.06 18.54
N ARG A 676 -32.73 -23.20 18.13
CA ARG A 676 -33.67 -24.00 18.93
C ARG A 676 -33.11 -24.51 20.29
N ASN A 677 -31.79 -24.51 20.43
CA ASN A 677 -31.07 -25.00 21.61
C ASN A 677 -30.26 -23.90 22.32
N LEU A 678 -30.40 -22.64 21.91
CA LEU A 678 -29.81 -21.49 22.59
C LEU A 678 -30.87 -20.74 23.39
N VAL A 679 -30.40 -20.10 24.44
CA VAL A 679 -31.20 -19.32 25.37
C VAL A 679 -31.88 -18.15 24.64
N SER A 680 -33.22 -18.13 24.60
CA SER A 680 -33.98 -17.07 23.94
C SER A 680 -34.27 -15.90 24.89
N LEU A 681 -34.02 -14.67 24.41
CA LEU A 681 -34.32 -13.43 25.13
C LEU A 681 -35.82 -13.15 25.08
N VAL A 682 -36.47 -13.11 26.24
CA VAL A 682 -37.93 -12.90 26.35
C VAL A 682 -38.29 -11.43 26.57
N GLY A 683 -37.41 -10.68 27.24
CA GLY A 683 -37.63 -9.26 27.47
C GLY A 683 -36.48 -8.53 28.14
N TYR A 684 -36.60 -7.21 28.19
CA TYR A 684 -35.66 -6.30 28.85
C TYR A 684 -36.39 -5.21 29.65
N CYS A 685 -35.69 -4.63 30.61
CA CYS A 685 -36.14 -3.47 31.39
C CYS A 685 -35.03 -2.41 31.37
N ASP A 686 -35.38 -1.17 31.03
CA ASP A 686 -34.47 0.00 31.00
C ASP A 686 -35.18 1.20 31.66
N GLU A 687 -35.06 1.30 33.00
CA GLU A 687 -35.59 2.43 33.78
C GLU A 687 -34.56 2.87 34.85
N ALA A 688 -34.23 4.16 34.87
CA ALA A 688 -33.57 4.89 35.96
C ALA A 688 -32.31 4.24 36.59
N ASN A 689 -31.25 4.04 35.79
CA ASN A 689 -29.93 3.53 36.19
C ASN A 689 -29.87 2.05 36.62
N GLU A 690 -30.86 1.23 36.27
CA GLU A 690 -30.78 -0.22 36.48
C GLU A 690 -31.11 -1.01 35.20
N GLN A 691 -30.24 -1.96 34.86
CA GLN A 691 -30.32 -2.79 33.65
C GLN A 691 -30.63 -4.25 34.03
N VAL A 692 -31.72 -4.80 33.47
CA VAL A 692 -32.20 -6.15 33.79
C VAL A 692 -32.60 -6.93 32.53
N ASN A 693 -32.07 -8.15 32.34
CA ASN A 693 -32.32 -9.05 31.19
C ASN A 693 -33.12 -10.30 31.60
N THR A 694 -34.14 -10.68 30.83
CA THR A 694 -35.05 -11.80 31.14
C THR A 694 -34.94 -12.94 30.11
N VAL A 695 -34.68 -14.15 30.58
CA VAL A 695 -34.36 -15.35 29.80
C VAL A 695 -35.32 -16.49 30.15
N ARG A 696 -35.86 -17.24 29.19
CA ARG A 696 -36.71 -18.43 29.48
C ARG A 696 -35.95 -19.73 29.31
N GLN A 697 -36.07 -20.62 30.30
CA GLN A 697 -35.49 -21.96 30.25
C GLN A 697 -36.48 -22.91 29.56
N SER A 698 -35.97 -23.75 28.67
CA SER A 698 -36.68 -24.93 28.15
C SER A 698 -35.71 -26.10 28.15
N GLY A 699 -36.00 -27.10 28.99
CA GLY A 699 -35.53 -28.47 28.77
C GLY A 699 -34.49 -29.00 29.75
N MET A 700 -34.77 -30.20 30.24
CA MET A 700 -34.01 -31.02 31.19
C MET A 700 -32.59 -31.32 30.68
N LEU A 701 -31.58 -31.27 31.57
CA LEU A 701 -30.15 -31.49 31.27
C LEU A 701 -29.82 -32.86 30.63
N SER A 702 -30.75 -33.82 30.65
CA SER A 702 -30.58 -35.15 30.07
C SER A 702 -30.82 -35.22 28.56
N SER A 703 -31.28 -34.15 27.90
CA SER A 703 -31.43 -34.10 26.43
C SER A 703 -30.36 -33.26 25.73
N ILE A 704 -29.25 -32.94 26.39
CA ILE A 704 -28.13 -32.12 25.84
C ILE A 704 -27.17 -32.93 24.97
N VAL A 705 -27.25 -34.28 24.98
CA VAL A 705 -26.58 -35.08 23.95
C VAL A 705 -27.46 -35.07 22.71
N ASP A 706 -27.09 -34.25 21.73
CA ASP A 706 -27.71 -34.22 20.40
C ASP A 706 -27.57 -35.63 19.79
N SER A 707 -28.64 -36.25 19.30
CA SER A 707 -28.55 -37.54 18.59
C SER A 707 -27.84 -37.44 17.22
N ARG A 708 -27.34 -36.25 16.87
CA ARG A 708 -26.45 -35.97 15.73
C ARG A 708 -24.98 -35.80 16.14
N MET A 709 -24.67 -35.80 17.43
CA MET A 709 -23.33 -36.02 17.95
C MET A 709 -23.11 -37.54 17.90
N GLY A 710 -22.21 -38.01 17.03
CA GLY A 710 -21.96 -39.44 16.80
C GLY A 710 -21.53 -40.20 18.07
N ASP A 711 -21.20 -41.49 17.94
CA ASP A 711 -20.75 -42.29 19.09
C ASP A 711 -19.43 -41.75 19.65
N TYR A 712 -19.49 -41.09 20.82
CA TYR A 712 -18.30 -40.63 21.55
C TYR A 712 -17.94 -41.64 22.65
N PRO A 713 -16.65 -41.94 22.87
CA PRO A 713 -16.22 -42.76 24.00
C PRO A 713 -16.71 -42.18 25.33
N SER A 714 -17.21 -43.04 26.23
CA SER A 714 -17.72 -42.66 27.56
C SER A 714 -16.74 -41.78 28.34
N ASP A 715 -15.45 -42.06 28.18
CA ASP A 715 -14.36 -41.44 28.92
C ASP A 715 -14.14 -39.97 28.49
N CYS A 716 -14.43 -39.63 27.23
CA CYS A 716 -14.40 -38.25 26.74
C CYS A 716 -15.56 -37.44 27.32
N LEU A 717 -16.75 -38.05 27.41
CA LEU A 717 -17.95 -37.45 28.00
C LEU A 717 -17.78 -37.20 29.50
N GLU A 718 -17.19 -38.16 30.23
CA GLU A 718 -16.89 -37.99 31.66
C GLU A 718 -15.88 -36.87 31.90
N LYS A 719 -14.78 -36.79 31.14
CA LYS A 719 -13.77 -35.73 31.28
C LYS A 719 -14.31 -34.36 30.91
N PHE A 720 -15.16 -34.27 29.90
CA PHE A 720 -15.83 -33.02 29.53
C PHE A 720 -16.79 -32.56 30.64
N ALA A 721 -17.58 -33.48 31.21
CA ALA A 721 -18.47 -33.18 32.33
C ALA A 721 -17.72 -32.75 33.60
N ASP A 722 -16.58 -33.41 33.90
CA ASP A 722 -15.75 -33.06 35.06
C ASP A 722 -15.07 -31.69 34.89
N LEU A 723 -14.62 -31.35 33.68
CA LEU A 723 -14.10 -30.01 33.37
C LEU A 723 -15.19 -28.93 33.52
N ALA A 724 -16.40 -29.20 33.05
CA ALA A 724 -17.53 -28.29 33.22
C ALA A 724 -17.88 -28.08 34.70
N LEU A 725 -17.85 -29.14 35.51
CA LEU A 725 -18.07 -29.05 36.96
C LEU A 725 -16.98 -28.23 37.67
N LYS A 726 -15.71 -28.38 37.29
CA LYS A 726 -14.60 -27.57 37.82
C LYS A 726 -14.73 -26.08 37.46
N CYS A 727 -15.21 -25.77 36.27
CA CYS A 727 -15.47 -24.38 35.85
C CYS A 727 -16.62 -23.73 36.66
N CYS A 728 -17.51 -24.53 37.25
CA CYS A 728 -18.66 -24.07 38.03
C CYS A 728 -18.39 -23.97 39.54
N GLN A 729 -17.15 -24.21 40.00
CA GLN A 729 -16.78 -24.08 41.42
C GLN A 729 -17.03 -22.65 41.94
N HIS A 730 -17.60 -22.52 43.14
CA HIS A 730 -17.94 -21.21 43.70
C HIS A 730 -16.71 -20.39 44.09
N GLU A 731 -15.67 -21.03 44.62
CA GLU A 731 -14.42 -20.37 45.01
C GLU A 731 -13.55 -20.06 43.79
N SER A 732 -13.07 -18.81 43.67
CA SER A 732 -12.32 -18.36 42.50
C SER A 732 -10.96 -19.04 42.34
N GLU A 733 -10.34 -19.48 43.44
CA GLU A 733 -9.05 -20.17 43.44
C GLU A 733 -9.18 -21.67 43.08
N ALA A 734 -10.38 -22.23 43.20
CA ALA A 734 -10.67 -23.63 42.84
C ALA A 734 -11.13 -23.80 41.38
N ARG A 735 -11.37 -22.69 40.66
CA ARG A 735 -11.71 -22.72 39.23
C ARG A 735 -10.45 -22.81 38.39
N PRO A 736 -10.42 -23.66 37.36
CA PRO A 736 -9.30 -23.68 36.42
C PRO A 736 -9.20 -22.35 35.69
N SER A 737 -7.97 -21.90 35.43
CA SER A 737 -7.72 -20.77 34.54
C SER A 737 -8.21 -21.08 33.12
N ILE A 738 -8.53 -20.05 32.34
CA ILE A 738 -9.02 -20.26 30.95
C ILE A 738 -8.00 -21.03 30.10
N THR A 739 -6.71 -20.86 30.38
CA THR A 739 -5.63 -21.61 29.73
C THR A 739 -5.67 -23.10 30.08
N GLU A 740 -5.99 -23.46 31.32
CA GLU A 740 -6.19 -24.86 31.71
C GLU A 740 -7.46 -25.46 31.11
N VAL A 741 -8.54 -24.67 31.01
CA VAL A 741 -9.77 -25.09 30.34
C VAL A 741 -9.52 -25.39 28.86
N VAL A 742 -8.81 -24.50 28.16
CA VAL A 742 -8.45 -24.71 26.75
C VAL A 742 -7.55 -25.93 26.60
N ARG A 743 -6.53 -26.09 27.46
CA ARG A 743 -5.63 -27.25 27.44
C ARG A 743 -6.37 -28.58 27.64
N GLU A 744 -7.32 -28.63 28.59
CA GLU A 744 -8.12 -29.83 28.84
C GLU A 744 -9.11 -30.11 27.71
N LEU A 745 -9.72 -29.08 27.09
CA LEU A 745 -10.56 -29.25 25.91
C LEU A 745 -9.76 -29.75 24.69
N GLU A 746 -8.54 -29.27 24.49
CA GLU A 746 -7.64 -29.76 23.46
C GLU A 746 -7.22 -31.22 23.71
N MET A 747 -6.97 -31.61 24.97
CA MET A 747 -6.72 -33.01 25.32
C MET A 747 -7.95 -33.90 25.07
N ILE A 748 -9.16 -33.42 25.39
CA ILE A 748 -10.41 -34.13 25.08
C ILE A 748 -10.60 -34.29 23.58
N MET A 749 -10.27 -33.26 22.80
CA MET A 749 -10.35 -33.29 21.34
C MET A 749 -9.34 -34.27 20.73
N HIS A 750 -8.14 -34.39 21.30
CA HIS A 750 -7.15 -35.38 20.87
C HIS A 750 -7.55 -36.83 21.19
N MET A 751 -8.21 -37.09 22.33
CA MET A 751 -8.72 -38.43 22.65
C MET A 751 -9.81 -38.90 21.66
N ILE A 752 -10.57 -37.97 21.08
CA ILE A 752 -11.56 -38.27 20.04
C ILE A 752 -10.86 -38.67 18.72
N SER A 753 -9.68 -38.10 18.44
CA SER A 753 -8.90 -38.40 17.22
C SER A 753 -8.18 -39.76 17.25
N GLU A 754 -7.94 -40.34 18.44
CA GLU A 754 -7.25 -41.63 18.57
C GLU A 754 -8.19 -42.85 18.47
N SER A 755 -9.51 -42.65 18.55
CA SER A 755 -10.51 -43.72 18.42
C SER A 755 -10.88 -44.11 16.98
N ASP A 756 -10.39 -43.40 15.96
CA ASP A 756 -10.73 -43.60 14.55
C ASP A 756 -9.78 -44.56 13.78
N VAL A 757 -8.96 -45.34 14.47
CA VAL A 757 -8.11 -46.36 13.81
C VAL A 757 -8.35 -47.74 14.42
N THR A 758 -9.36 -48.45 13.89
CA THR A 758 -9.29 -49.90 13.73
C THR A 758 -9.64 -50.30 12.29
N PRO A 759 -8.87 -51.20 11.64
CA PRO A 759 -9.04 -51.57 10.24
C PRO A 759 -10.08 -52.67 10.09
N SER A 760 -10.97 -52.54 9.10
CA SER A 760 -11.84 -53.64 8.68
C SER A 760 -11.16 -54.50 7.60
N ASP A 761 -11.16 -55.79 7.87
CA ASP A 761 -10.65 -56.89 7.07
C ASP A 761 -11.43 -57.15 5.77
N THR A 762 -10.77 -57.96 4.93
CA THR A 762 -11.20 -58.79 3.78
C THR A 762 -10.92 -58.16 2.40
N ASN A 763 -10.10 -58.75 1.51
CA ASN A 763 -9.86 -60.18 1.24
C ASN A 763 -8.48 -60.48 0.64
N THR A 764 -7.80 -61.48 1.23
CA THR A 764 -7.13 -62.64 0.62
C THR A 764 -6.48 -62.52 -0.78
N SER A 765 -5.15 -62.68 -0.86
CA SER A 765 -4.51 -63.95 -1.33
C SER A 765 -2.98 -63.85 -1.47
N PHE A 766 -2.31 -64.83 -0.84
CA PHE A 766 -1.08 -65.53 -1.22
C PHE A 766 0.28 -64.79 -1.41
N SER A 767 1.18 -65.08 -0.45
CA SER A 767 2.58 -65.58 -0.56
C SER A 767 3.54 -64.93 -1.58
N SER A 768 4.83 -64.68 -1.33
CA SER A 768 5.78 -65.00 -0.26
C SER A 768 7.16 -64.50 -0.71
N GLY A 769 7.98 -63.96 0.20
CA GLY A 769 9.44 -63.79 0.08
C GLY A 769 9.90 -62.71 -0.91
N GLY A 770 10.93 -61.90 -0.67
CA GLY A 770 12.02 -61.92 0.28
C GLY A 770 13.26 -61.34 -0.41
N VAL A 771 14.03 -60.54 0.33
CA VAL A 771 15.44 -60.18 0.08
C VAL A 771 15.74 -59.05 -0.92
N THR A 772 16.69 -58.23 -0.48
CA THR A 772 17.34 -57.02 -1.04
C THR A 772 18.29 -57.31 -2.23
N PRO A 773 19.17 -56.37 -2.62
CA PRO A 773 19.04 -55.26 -3.57
C PRO A 773 19.85 -55.53 -4.86
N VAL A 774 20.02 -54.54 -5.77
CA VAL A 774 21.22 -54.27 -6.62
C VAL A 774 20.90 -53.74 -8.05
N SER A 775 21.43 -52.53 -8.30
CA SER A 775 22.06 -51.94 -9.51
C SER A 775 21.42 -51.87 -10.92
N SER A 776 21.48 -50.64 -11.44
CA SER A 776 22.14 -50.19 -12.69
C SER A 776 21.63 -50.53 -14.08
N SER A 777 21.72 -49.49 -14.93
CA SER A 777 21.92 -49.49 -16.39
C SER A 777 20.73 -49.97 -17.23
N SER A 778 20.40 -49.45 -18.40
CA SER A 778 21.02 -48.50 -19.33
C SER A 778 19.98 -48.19 -20.41
N MET A 779 20.22 -47.13 -21.18
CA MET A 779 19.54 -46.80 -22.43
C MET A 779 19.44 -48.00 -23.42
N PRO A 780 18.65 -47.85 -24.50
CA PRO A 780 19.34 -47.45 -25.73
C PRO A 780 18.65 -46.35 -26.55
N THR A 781 19.54 -45.61 -27.16
CA THR A 781 19.46 -44.70 -28.31
C THR A 781 18.81 -45.31 -29.56
N GLY A 782 18.22 -44.47 -30.40
CA GLY A 782 17.93 -44.77 -31.80
C GLY A 782 17.51 -43.53 -32.58
N SER A 783 18.47 -42.94 -33.30
CA SER A 783 18.30 -41.85 -34.27
C SER A 783 18.51 -42.38 -35.70
N ALA A 784 17.72 -41.88 -36.66
CA ALA A 784 17.98 -41.75 -38.12
C ALA A 784 16.63 -41.56 -38.84
N SER A 785 16.26 -40.36 -39.29
CA SER A 785 16.59 -39.70 -40.58
C SER A 785 15.62 -40.04 -41.73
N MET A 786 14.91 -39.00 -42.17
CA MET A 786 14.41 -38.65 -43.52
C MET A 786 13.96 -39.74 -44.51
N ILE A 787 12.77 -39.54 -45.09
CA ILE A 787 12.54 -39.48 -46.56
C ILE A 787 11.19 -38.78 -46.83
N SER A 788 11.18 -38.00 -47.91
CA SER A 788 10.08 -37.23 -48.46
C SER A 788 8.94 -38.12 -49.01
N SER A 789 7.71 -37.61 -49.01
CA SER A 789 6.89 -37.61 -50.24
C SER A 789 5.64 -36.75 -50.07
N SER A 790 5.44 -35.93 -51.10
CA SER A 790 4.30 -35.09 -51.42
C SER A 790 3.10 -35.93 -51.89
N ILE A 791 1.90 -35.55 -51.46
CA ILE A 791 0.66 -35.82 -52.22
C ILE A 791 -0.17 -34.54 -52.29
N THR A 792 -0.32 -34.09 -53.52
CA THR A 792 -1.28 -33.11 -54.03
C THR A 792 -2.66 -33.74 -54.15
N SER A 793 -3.71 -33.05 -53.69
CA SER A 793 -5.03 -33.11 -54.33
C SER A 793 -5.82 -31.84 -54.02
N THR A 794 -5.84 -30.95 -54.99
CA THR A 794 -6.89 -29.94 -55.24
C THR A 794 -8.24 -30.64 -55.48
N ILE A 795 -9.35 -30.01 -55.07
CA ILE A 795 -10.52 -29.72 -55.94
C ILE A 795 -11.67 -29.04 -55.14
N THR A 796 -12.06 -27.88 -55.69
CA THR A 796 -13.37 -27.18 -55.72
C THR A 796 -13.98 -26.48 -54.50
N SER A 797 -14.02 -25.15 -54.69
CA SER A 797 -15.01 -24.16 -54.32
C SER A 797 -16.49 -24.58 -54.39
N THR A 798 -17.29 -24.09 -53.44
CA THR A 798 -18.62 -23.53 -53.71
C THR A 798 -18.89 -22.32 -52.82
N ASN A 799 -19.22 -21.20 -53.47
CA ASN A 799 -19.83 -20.01 -52.89
C ASN A 799 -21.21 -20.32 -52.29
N GLY A 800 -21.54 -19.65 -51.20
CA GLY A 800 -22.90 -19.55 -50.66
C GLY A 800 -23.03 -18.30 -49.80
N SER A 801 -23.67 -17.28 -50.37
CA SER A 801 -23.95 -15.97 -49.80
C SER A 801 -25.27 -15.95 -49.02
N ASP A 802 -25.25 -15.34 -47.81
CA ASP A 802 -26.30 -14.51 -47.16
C ASP A 802 -27.69 -15.12 -46.82
N PRO A 803 -28.56 -14.46 -46.01
CA PRO A 803 -28.37 -13.62 -44.82
C PRO A 803 -29.42 -13.84 -43.67
N LEU A 804 -29.29 -13.06 -42.58
CA LEU A 804 -30.34 -12.53 -41.68
C LEU A 804 -31.09 -13.44 -40.65
N SER A 805 -31.19 -12.85 -39.45
CA SER A 805 -32.33 -12.83 -38.51
C SER A 805 -32.30 -13.74 -37.28
N GLY A 806 -32.08 -13.09 -36.12
CA GLY A 806 -33.02 -13.08 -34.99
C GLY A 806 -33.16 -14.34 -34.14
N GLY A 807 -32.80 -14.25 -32.85
CA GLY A 807 -33.09 -15.32 -31.89
C GLY A 807 -32.65 -15.04 -30.47
N VAL A 808 -33.61 -14.71 -29.63
CA VAL A 808 -33.57 -14.37 -28.20
C VAL A 808 -33.21 -15.56 -27.28
N SER A 809 -32.48 -15.25 -26.19
CA SER A 809 -32.49 -15.86 -24.83
C SER A 809 -32.01 -17.31 -24.57
N SER A 810 -31.01 -17.43 -23.68
CA SER A 810 -31.10 -18.13 -22.37
C SER A 810 -29.70 -18.19 -21.73
N THR A 811 -29.39 -17.46 -20.66
CA THR A 811 -29.42 -17.95 -19.26
C THR A 811 -29.06 -19.43 -19.10
N ILE A 812 -27.88 -19.71 -18.53
CA ILE A 812 -27.65 -20.51 -17.29
C ILE A 812 -26.15 -20.76 -17.13
N VAL A 813 -25.64 -20.41 -15.94
CA VAL A 813 -24.32 -20.74 -15.40
C VAL A 813 -24.38 -22.08 -14.69
N PRO A 814 -23.32 -22.91 -14.75
CA PRO A 814 -23.03 -23.85 -13.67
C PRO A 814 -21.70 -23.49 -12.97
N ARG A 815 -21.87 -23.37 -11.64
CA ARG A 815 -20.94 -23.44 -10.50
C ARG A 815 -19.45 -23.63 -10.74
#